data_AF-A0AAF0J5J6-F1
#
_entry.id   AF-A0AAF0J5J6-F1
#
_cell.length_a   1.000
_cell.length_b   1.000
_cell.length_c   1.000
_cell.angle_alpha   90.00
_cell.angle_beta   90.00
_cell.angle_gamma   90.00
#
_symmetry.space_group_name_H-M   'P 1'
#
loop_
_entity.id
_entity.type
_entity.pdbx_description
1 polymer ?
#
loop_
_entity_poly.entity_id
_entity_poly.type
_entity_poly.pdbx_seq_one_letter_code
_entity_poly.pdbx_strand_id
1 'polypeptide(L)'
;MAAWIKYATWEATQGQMERSRSVFERALDVDPHHVPLWLRYTEQELKMRNINHARNLFDRAVSILPRIDQLWYKYVHVEELLGNVSGTREIFERWMSWEPDERAWNAYISFETRYHEYENASAIWERAVTCHSEPKQWIKWAKFEEERGSLEQARKVFHMALDFFGEEGDALERAQTVFTAFAKMETRQGEYERARMIYKYALERIPRAKSEGIYTSYTRFEKQFGSIKGVEDTVTQKRRLQYEEEIEAAEGATGNYDIWFDYSRLEEESFRSLVDEGAPETMLERARSKVRDVYERAISHVPPTTEKRLWRRYIYLWLRYALFEELDAQDLERAKKIYAAAVSVVPHREFTFAKLWLSYAQFEVRRLDLPLARKILGTAIGLAPKPKLFKGYIELELALKEFDRVRTLYEKFIKWDPSSSATWVRFAELEQNLFDVDRARGIYELGIHQAEAEHGGLDMPEVLWKAYIDFEFSEREFERVDALYERLLEKTGHVKVWISYALNKMASVIALEEDEDADAEENGEEVTLSEEQRAQRASAHAQAIQDTRSLFERGYQSLREEGLKEERVVLLEAWKAFEAEHGDEASVDRVQSKMPRVTKKRRQVPGGDGAMEEYYDLVFPEEEEEQKPALKLLKMAHAWRAQQQQQQSST
;
A
#
# COMPACT_ATOMS: atom_id res chain seq x y z
N MET A 1 -53.41 38.20 34.26
CA MET A 1 -52.31 38.56 35.18
C MET A 1 -51.66 39.91 34.90
N ALA A 2 -51.23 40.23 33.68
CA ALA A 2 -50.57 41.52 33.40
C ALA A 2 -51.43 42.77 33.75
N ALA A 3 -52.75 42.72 33.56
CA ALA A 3 -53.66 43.79 33.96
C ALA A 3 -53.71 44.00 35.49
N TRP A 4 -53.73 42.91 36.27
CA TRP A 4 -53.66 42.94 37.72
C TRP A 4 -52.35 43.56 38.21
N ILE A 5 -51.21 43.17 37.64
CA ILE A 5 -49.90 43.73 37.99
C ILE A 5 -49.87 45.23 37.68
N LYS A 6 -50.30 45.66 36.49
CA LYS A 6 -50.34 47.09 36.12
C LYS A 6 -51.22 47.90 37.07
N TYR A 7 -52.42 47.41 37.37
CA TYR A 7 -53.35 48.08 38.29
C TYR A 7 -52.78 48.16 39.71
N ALA A 8 -52.24 47.06 40.24
CA ALA A 8 -51.62 47.03 41.57
C ALA A 8 -50.40 47.95 41.68
N THR A 9 -49.56 48.00 40.63
CA THR A 9 -48.43 48.94 40.58
C THR A 9 -48.89 50.40 40.48
N TRP A 10 -49.98 50.68 39.76
CA TRP A 10 -50.55 52.02 39.68
C TRP A 10 -51.09 52.48 41.03
N GLU A 11 -51.87 51.65 41.74
CA GLU A 11 -52.33 51.95 43.11
C GLU A 11 -51.17 52.23 44.06
N ALA A 12 -50.05 51.51 43.89
CA ALA A 12 -48.84 51.76 44.66
C ALA A 12 -48.17 53.10 44.32
N THR A 13 -48.21 53.55 43.06
CA THR A 13 -47.76 54.92 42.70
C THR A 13 -48.65 56.01 43.28
N GLN A 14 -49.93 55.72 43.55
CA GLN A 14 -50.85 56.64 44.22
C GLN A 14 -50.68 56.66 45.76
N GLY A 15 -49.73 55.88 46.30
CA GLY A 15 -49.48 55.77 47.74
C GLY A 15 -50.52 54.94 48.52
N GLN A 16 -51.52 54.36 47.85
CA GLN A 16 -52.59 53.57 48.46
C GLN A 16 -52.16 52.10 48.61
N MET A 17 -51.31 51.86 49.61
CA MET A 17 -50.63 50.58 49.78
C MET A 17 -51.57 49.42 50.18
N GLU A 18 -52.55 49.68 51.04
CA GLU A 18 -53.53 48.65 51.45
C GLU A 18 -54.36 48.16 50.26
N ARG A 19 -54.72 49.06 49.34
CA ARG A 19 -55.43 48.70 48.11
C ARG A 19 -54.52 47.93 47.17
N SER A 20 -53.27 48.36 47.00
CA SER A 20 -52.28 47.62 46.21
C SER A 20 -52.10 46.19 46.73
N ARG A 21 -51.97 46.00 48.06
CA ARG A 21 -51.92 44.68 48.72
C ARG A 21 -53.19 43.87 48.44
N SER A 22 -54.37 44.45 48.65
CA SER A 22 -55.63 43.76 48.38
C SER A 22 -55.75 43.32 46.92
N VAL A 23 -55.29 44.13 45.97
CA VAL A 23 -55.26 43.77 44.55
C VAL A 23 -54.26 42.65 44.28
N PHE A 24 -53.08 42.66 44.91
CA PHE A 24 -52.11 41.58 44.81
C PHE A 24 -52.59 40.28 45.44
N GLU A 25 -53.19 40.31 46.64
CA GLU A 25 -53.78 39.13 47.30
C GLU A 25 -54.92 38.55 46.46
N ARG A 26 -55.82 39.38 45.95
CA ARG A 26 -56.89 38.92 45.02
C ARG A 26 -56.32 38.33 43.74
N ALA A 27 -55.21 38.86 43.24
CA ALA A 27 -54.55 38.29 42.07
C ALA A 27 -53.88 36.95 42.39
N LEU A 28 -53.36 36.77 43.62
CA LEU A 28 -52.84 35.51 44.11
C LEU A 28 -53.94 34.47 44.35
N ASP A 29 -55.13 34.88 44.80
CA ASP A 29 -56.28 33.97 44.93
C ASP A 29 -56.71 33.40 43.57
N VAL A 30 -56.56 34.18 42.49
CA VAL A 30 -56.92 33.76 41.13
C VAL A 30 -55.87 32.82 40.52
N ASP A 31 -54.58 33.15 40.68
CA ASP A 31 -53.49 32.30 40.20
C ASP A 31 -52.26 32.40 41.13
N PRO A 32 -52.15 31.47 42.10
CA PRO A 32 -51.05 31.41 43.03
C PRO A 32 -49.69 31.05 42.40
N HIS A 33 -49.67 30.51 41.17
CA HIS A 33 -48.45 29.95 40.57
C HIS A 33 -47.70 30.96 39.68
N HIS A 34 -48.24 32.16 39.50
CA HIS A 34 -47.63 33.16 38.64
C HIS A 34 -46.42 33.85 39.29
N VAL A 35 -45.21 33.36 39.01
CA VAL A 35 -43.93 33.89 39.56
C VAL A 35 -43.75 35.40 39.41
N PRO A 36 -44.03 36.02 38.24
CA PRO A 36 -43.88 37.47 38.10
C PRO A 36 -44.78 38.27 39.05
N LEU A 37 -45.91 37.71 39.51
CA LEU A 37 -46.78 38.38 40.47
C LEU A 37 -46.10 38.47 41.85
N TRP A 38 -45.58 37.36 42.34
CA TRP A 38 -44.82 37.29 43.61
C TRP A 38 -43.60 38.22 43.58
N LEU A 39 -42.85 38.22 42.47
CA LEU A 39 -41.69 39.07 42.29
C LEU A 39 -42.05 40.56 42.31
N ARG A 40 -43.12 40.95 41.61
CA ARG A 40 -43.56 42.36 41.58
C ARG A 40 -44.15 42.81 42.92
N TYR A 41 -44.86 41.94 43.61
CA TYR A 41 -45.44 42.24 44.92
C TYR A 41 -44.34 42.42 45.98
N THR A 42 -43.38 41.49 46.04
CA THR A 42 -42.20 41.60 46.93
C THR A 42 -41.34 42.82 46.61
N GLU A 43 -41.05 43.09 45.33
CA GLU A 43 -40.35 44.30 44.91
C GLU A 43 -41.04 45.59 45.37
N GLN A 44 -42.39 45.61 45.34
CA GLN A 44 -43.14 46.79 45.76
C GLN A 44 -43.09 46.99 47.27
N GLU A 45 -43.19 45.92 48.07
CA GLU A 45 -43.03 45.99 49.53
C GLU A 45 -41.61 46.41 49.93
N LEU A 46 -40.59 45.93 49.21
CA LEU A 46 -39.19 46.34 49.41
C LEU A 46 -38.95 47.81 49.08
N LYS A 47 -39.50 48.32 47.97
CA LYS A 47 -39.41 49.75 47.60
C LYS A 47 -40.01 50.66 48.68
N MET A 48 -41.08 50.20 49.31
CA MET A 48 -41.77 50.93 50.37
C MET A 48 -41.15 50.68 51.76
N ARG A 49 -40.02 49.98 51.84
CA ARG A 49 -39.24 49.68 53.06
C ARG A 49 -39.97 48.84 54.11
N ASN A 50 -41.01 48.09 53.73
CA ASN A 50 -41.74 47.19 54.64
C ASN A 50 -41.07 45.81 54.69
N ILE A 51 -39.95 45.72 55.41
CA ILE A 51 -39.10 44.53 55.44
C ILE A 51 -39.83 43.31 56.03
N ASN A 52 -40.54 43.46 57.14
CA ASN A 52 -41.24 42.35 57.78
C ASN A 52 -42.37 41.78 56.90
N HIS A 53 -43.05 42.65 56.16
CA HIS A 53 -44.09 42.21 55.23
C HIS A 53 -43.48 41.51 54.02
N ALA A 54 -42.35 42.02 53.51
CA ALA A 54 -41.59 41.35 52.47
C ALA A 54 -41.08 39.97 52.93
N ARG A 55 -40.61 39.82 54.18
CA ARG A 55 -40.20 38.52 54.76
C ARG A 55 -41.35 37.52 54.80
N ASN A 56 -42.50 37.91 55.36
CA ASN A 56 -43.67 37.05 55.40
C ASN A 56 -44.13 36.67 54.00
N LEU A 57 -44.02 37.60 53.04
CA LEU A 57 -44.39 37.35 51.66
C LEU A 57 -43.42 36.40 50.97
N PHE A 58 -42.11 36.53 51.18
CA PHE A 58 -41.11 35.60 50.67
C PHE A 58 -41.25 34.22 51.32
N ASP A 59 -41.48 34.14 52.63
CA ASP A 59 -41.69 32.87 53.34
C ASP A 59 -42.94 32.13 52.82
N ARG A 60 -44.02 32.87 52.58
CA ARG A 60 -45.23 32.35 51.94
C ARG A 60 -44.97 31.94 50.49
N ALA A 61 -44.26 32.76 49.72
CA ALA A 61 -43.94 32.48 48.32
C ALA A 61 -43.11 31.21 48.17
N VAL A 62 -42.10 31.04 49.03
CA VAL A 62 -41.21 29.89 49.09
C VAL A 62 -41.96 28.63 49.54
N SER A 63 -42.91 28.76 50.48
CA SER A 63 -43.72 27.63 50.95
C SER A 63 -44.70 27.12 49.87
N ILE A 64 -45.25 28.02 49.04
CA ILE A 64 -46.19 27.67 47.96
C ILE A 64 -45.43 27.20 46.70
N LEU A 65 -44.31 27.84 46.38
CA LEU A 65 -43.53 27.60 45.17
C LEU A 65 -42.07 27.23 45.48
N PRO A 66 -41.83 26.08 46.14
CA PRO A 66 -40.48 25.69 46.57
C PRO A 66 -39.54 25.37 45.39
N ARG A 67 -40.06 25.01 44.21
CA ARG A 67 -39.26 24.63 43.04
C ARG A 67 -38.68 25.81 42.23
N ILE A 68 -39.03 27.05 42.58
CA ILE A 68 -38.64 28.22 41.77
C ILE A 68 -37.46 28.93 42.43
N ASP A 69 -36.26 28.65 41.92
CA ASP A 69 -35.00 29.17 42.46
C ASP A 69 -34.93 30.69 42.51
N GLN A 70 -35.58 31.38 41.57
CA GLN A 70 -35.59 32.85 41.50
C GLN A 70 -36.14 33.51 42.77
N LEU A 71 -37.11 32.88 43.44
CA LEU A 71 -37.69 33.38 44.69
C LEU A 71 -36.71 33.20 45.85
N TRP A 72 -36.07 32.04 45.93
CA TRP A 72 -35.03 31.75 46.92
C TRP A 72 -33.82 32.67 46.78
N TYR A 73 -33.30 32.87 45.57
CA TYR A 73 -32.18 33.79 45.33
C TYR A 73 -32.49 35.22 45.77
N LYS A 74 -33.68 35.72 45.45
CA LYS A 74 -34.07 37.07 45.89
C LYS A 74 -34.28 37.14 47.40
N TYR A 75 -34.81 36.09 48.02
CA TYR A 75 -35.00 36.07 49.46
C TYR A 75 -33.66 36.07 50.20
N VAL A 76 -32.72 35.21 49.79
CA VAL A 76 -31.33 35.18 50.27
C VAL A 76 -30.66 36.54 50.06
N HIS A 77 -30.77 37.12 48.86
CA HIS A 77 -30.15 38.41 48.56
C HIS A 77 -30.68 39.54 49.46
N VAL A 78 -31.98 39.54 49.74
CA VAL A 78 -32.59 40.53 50.65
C VAL A 78 -32.07 40.36 52.08
N GLU A 79 -31.98 39.13 52.61
CA GLU A 79 -31.44 38.92 53.96
C GLU A 79 -29.93 39.21 54.06
N GLU A 80 -29.17 38.92 52.99
CA GLU A 80 -27.74 39.26 52.90
C GLU A 80 -27.53 40.78 52.91
N LEU A 81 -28.35 41.53 52.16
CA LEU A 81 -28.33 43.01 52.17
C LEU A 81 -28.70 43.59 53.54
N LEU A 82 -29.52 42.89 54.31
CA LEU A 82 -29.87 43.27 55.69
C LEU A 82 -28.80 42.88 56.71
N GLY A 83 -27.75 42.16 56.30
CA GLY A 83 -26.66 41.71 57.16
C GLY A 83 -27.02 40.54 58.09
N ASN A 84 -28.16 39.88 57.85
CA ASN A 84 -28.65 38.79 58.70
C ASN A 84 -28.04 37.45 58.26
N VAL A 85 -26.80 37.20 58.63
CA VAL A 85 -26.04 36.00 58.21
C VAL A 85 -26.68 34.71 58.73
N SER A 86 -27.14 34.69 59.99
CA SER A 86 -27.80 33.50 60.57
C SER A 86 -29.14 33.19 59.90
N GLY A 87 -29.97 34.21 59.66
CA GLY A 87 -31.24 34.02 58.94
C GLY A 87 -31.00 33.57 57.49
N THR A 88 -29.95 34.08 56.84
CA THR A 88 -29.57 33.64 55.49
C THR A 88 -29.18 32.16 55.45
N ARG A 89 -28.44 31.66 56.47
CA ARG A 89 -28.13 30.23 56.61
C ARG A 89 -29.38 29.38 56.84
N GLU A 90 -30.28 29.80 57.71
CA GLU A 90 -31.55 29.09 57.92
C GLU A 90 -32.38 28.98 56.63
N ILE A 91 -32.39 30.04 55.82
CA ILE A 91 -33.06 30.03 54.53
C ILE A 91 -32.37 29.08 53.56
N PHE A 92 -31.03 29.08 53.51
CA PHE A 92 -30.28 28.13 52.71
C PHE A 92 -30.51 26.69 53.17
N GLU A 93 -30.51 26.40 54.47
CA GLU A 93 -30.81 25.05 54.99
C GLU A 93 -32.23 24.60 54.65
N ARG A 94 -33.20 25.51 54.75
CA ARG A 94 -34.58 25.27 54.28
C ARG A 94 -34.66 25.10 52.77
N TRP A 95 -33.78 25.72 52.01
CA TRP A 95 -33.73 25.54 50.57
C TRP A 95 -33.13 24.19 50.22
N MET A 96 -32.04 23.80 50.88
CA MET A 96 -31.32 22.54 50.65
C MET A 96 -32.13 21.32 51.07
N SER A 97 -33.08 21.44 51.99
CA SER A 97 -34.01 20.34 52.32
C SER A 97 -34.93 19.95 51.16
N TRP A 98 -35.06 20.81 50.13
CA TRP A 98 -35.80 20.50 48.90
C TRP A 98 -34.92 19.94 47.77
N GLU A 99 -33.63 19.71 48.02
CA GLU A 99 -32.66 19.21 47.04
C GLU A 99 -32.66 20.01 45.71
N PRO A 100 -32.37 21.34 45.76
CA PRO A 100 -32.45 22.23 44.60
C PRO A 100 -31.28 22.04 43.63
N ASP A 101 -31.35 22.67 42.45
CA ASP A 101 -30.39 22.53 41.33
C ASP A 101 -28.94 22.90 41.72
N GLU A 102 -27.95 22.48 40.92
CA GLU A 102 -26.49 22.67 41.15
C GLU A 102 -26.13 24.14 41.46
N ARG A 103 -26.85 25.08 40.85
CA ARG A 103 -26.62 26.51 41.02
C ARG A 103 -26.96 26.99 42.43
N ALA A 104 -27.92 26.38 43.10
CA ALA A 104 -28.30 26.70 44.46
C ALA A 104 -27.19 26.35 45.44
N TRP A 105 -26.65 25.13 45.33
CA TRP A 105 -25.52 24.65 46.11
C TRP A 105 -24.27 25.52 45.91
N ASN A 106 -23.91 25.83 44.66
CA ASN A 106 -22.79 26.73 44.37
C ASN A 106 -22.98 28.12 44.99
N ALA A 107 -24.22 28.64 45.01
CA ALA A 107 -24.50 29.93 45.63
C ALA A 107 -24.32 29.90 47.15
N TYR A 108 -24.74 28.82 47.82
CA TYR A 108 -24.51 28.65 49.25
C TYR A 108 -23.02 28.50 49.59
N ILE A 109 -22.28 27.75 48.78
CA ILE A 109 -20.82 27.60 48.92
C ILE A 109 -20.13 28.95 48.72
N SER A 110 -20.54 29.70 47.70
CA SER A 110 -20.00 31.06 47.46
C SER A 110 -20.31 32.01 48.62
N PHE A 111 -21.48 31.87 49.26
CA PHE A 111 -21.85 32.62 50.44
C PHE A 111 -20.91 32.31 51.61
N GLU A 112 -20.70 31.04 51.97
CA GLU A 112 -19.78 30.69 53.07
C GLU A 112 -18.32 31.05 52.75
N THR A 113 -17.92 30.99 51.47
CA THR A 113 -16.59 31.42 51.02
C THR A 113 -16.39 32.93 51.23
N ARG A 114 -17.43 33.75 51.00
CA ARG A 114 -17.38 35.20 51.26
C ARG A 114 -17.20 35.54 52.74
N TYR A 115 -17.67 34.69 53.65
CA TYR A 115 -17.53 34.87 55.09
C TYR A 115 -16.33 34.10 55.69
N HIS A 116 -15.50 33.45 54.86
CA HIS A 116 -14.33 32.68 55.26
C HIS A 116 -14.61 31.45 56.15
N GLU A 117 -15.83 30.93 56.12
CA GLU A 117 -16.23 29.73 56.87
C GLU A 117 -15.99 28.45 56.04
N TYR A 118 -14.71 28.15 55.81
CA TYR A 118 -14.30 27.09 54.87
C TYR A 118 -14.67 25.67 55.34
N GLU A 119 -14.77 25.41 56.64
CA GLU A 119 -15.18 24.08 57.16
C GLU A 119 -16.66 23.79 56.88
N ASN A 120 -17.51 24.81 57.06
CA ASN A 120 -18.92 24.71 56.70
C ASN A 120 -19.07 24.55 55.18
N ALA A 121 -18.27 25.25 54.38
CA ALA A 121 -18.25 25.09 52.94
C ALA A 121 -17.88 23.65 52.51
N SER A 122 -16.90 23.01 53.17
CA SER A 122 -16.56 21.59 52.91
C SER A 122 -17.71 20.65 53.30
N ALA A 123 -18.38 20.88 54.44
CA ALA A 123 -19.55 20.09 54.84
C ALA A 123 -20.75 20.27 53.87
N ILE A 124 -20.90 21.47 53.30
CA ILE A 124 -21.89 21.75 52.27
C ILE A 124 -21.52 21.03 50.97
N TRP A 125 -20.24 20.95 50.60
CA TRP A 125 -19.79 20.16 49.45
C TRP A 125 -20.08 18.66 49.63
N GLU A 126 -19.83 18.11 50.81
CA GLU A 126 -20.18 16.71 51.13
C GLU A 126 -21.68 16.46 50.96
N ARG A 127 -22.53 17.40 51.38
CA ARG A 127 -23.98 17.33 51.18
C ARG A 127 -24.39 17.53 49.71
N ALA A 128 -23.77 18.48 49.01
CA ALA A 128 -24.06 18.75 47.61
C ALA A 128 -23.79 17.52 46.74
N VAL A 129 -22.68 16.84 47.03
CA VAL A 129 -22.24 15.63 46.34
C VAL A 129 -23.12 14.41 46.61
N THR A 130 -23.70 14.31 47.82
CA THR A 130 -24.66 13.23 48.14
C THR A 130 -26.03 13.47 47.51
N CYS A 131 -26.49 14.73 47.42
CA CYS A 131 -27.73 15.08 46.73
C CYS A 131 -27.62 14.99 45.21
N HIS A 132 -26.50 15.46 44.63
CA HIS A 132 -26.27 15.47 43.19
C HIS A 132 -24.95 14.77 42.85
N SER A 133 -25.08 13.52 42.39
CA SER A 133 -23.95 12.67 42.02
C SER A 133 -23.35 13.00 40.64
N GLU A 134 -23.18 14.29 40.34
CA GLU A 134 -22.50 14.73 39.11
C GLU A 134 -20.98 14.78 39.30
N PRO A 135 -20.18 14.20 38.37
CA PRO A 135 -18.72 14.26 38.42
C PRO A 135 -18.16 15.68 38.44
N LYS A 136 -18.87 16.61 37.80
CA LYS A 136 -18.49 18.02 37.77
C LYS A 136 -18.46 18.61 39.18
N GLN A 137 -19.35 18.18 40.07
CA GLN A 137 -19.40 18.67 41.45
C GLN A 137 -18.23 18.14 42.27
N TRP A 138 -17.89 16.86 42.13
CA TRP A 138 -16.66 16.30 42.72
C TRP A 138 -15.40 17.02 42.25
N ILE A 139 -15.32 17.34 40.95
CA ILE A 139 -14.18 18.09 40.39
C ILE A 139 -14.14 19.53 40.92
N LYS A 140 -15.29 20.18 41.08
CA LYS A 140 -15.37 21.53 41.66
C LYS A 140 -14.99 21.52 43.15
N TRP A 141 -15.48 20.54 43.91
CA TRP A 141 -15.10 20.36 45.31
C TRP A 141 -13.60 20.13 45.46
N ALA A 142 -13.02 19.23 44.66
CA ALA A 142 -11.60 18.97 44.70
C ALA A 142 -10.74 20.18 44.30
N LYS A 143 -11.19 20.98 43.32
CA LYS A 143 -10.53 22.26 42.97
C LYS A 143 -10.65 23.29 44.09
N PHE A 144 -11.77 23.34 44.79
CA PHE A 144 -11.95 24.22 45.94
C PHE A 144 -10.99 23.85 47.08
N GLU A 145 -10.85 22.55 47.39
CA GLU A 145 -9.87 22.09 48.39
C GLU A 145 -8.41 22.30 47.94
N GLU A 146 -8.15 22.26 46.62
CA GLU A 146 -6.85 22.64 46.04
C GLU A 146 -6.56 24.14 46.24
N GLU A 147 -7.54 25.02 46.00
CA GLU A 147 -7.43 26.46 46.22
C GLU A 147 -7.23 26.81 47.71
N ARG A 148 -7.79 26.00 48.62
CA ARG A 148 -7.57 26.11 50.07
C ARG A 148 -6.16 25.68 50.50
N GLY A 149 -5.45 24.90 49.67
CA GLY A 149 -4.13 24.33 49.98
C GLY A 149 -4.19 23.04 50.79
N SER A 150 -5.37 22.50 51.08
CA SER A 150 -5.55 21.25 51.83
C SER A 150 -5.48 20.04 50.90
N LEU A 151 -4.26 19.72 50.43
CA LEU A 151 -4.00 18.63 49.46
C LEU A 151 -4.47 17.26 49.94
N GLU A 152 -4.35 16.98 51.24
CA GLU A 152 -4.82 15.71 51.82
C GLU A 152 -6.33 15.57 51.77
N GLN A 153 -7.07 16.67 51.96
CA GLN A 153 -8.51 16.67 51.82
C GLN A 153 -8.88 16.50 50.34
N ALA A 154 -8.25 17.25 49.42
CA ALA A 154 -8.48 17.07 47.98
C ALA A 154 -8.23 15.62 47.50
N ARG A 155 -7.19 14.94 48.00
CA ARG A 155 -6.95 13.52 47.73
C ARG A 155 -8.04 12.62 48.31
N LYS A 156 -8.46 12.86 49.56
CA LYS A 156 -9.58 12.13 50.17
C LYS A 156 -10.88 12.32 49.36
N VAL A 157 -11.14 13.54 48.88
CA VAL A 157 -12.26 13.84 47.99
C VAL A 157 -12.19 12.99 46.72
N PHE A 158 -11.03 12.95 46.06
CA PHE A 158 -10.87 12.12 44.86
C PHE A 158 -10.99 10.63 45.15
N HIS A 159 -10.47 10.13 46.28
CA HIS A 159 -10.66 8.74 46.70
C HIS A 159 -12.15 8.44 46.97
N MET A 160 -12.84 9.29 47.72
CA MET A 160 -14.28 9.17 47.96
C MET A 160 -15.08 9.22 46.66
N ALA A 161 -14.70 10.08 45.70
CA ALA A 161 -15.33 10.14 44.40
C ALA A 161 -15.18 8.81 43.65
N LEU A 162 -13.97 8.24 43.65
CA LEU A 162 -13.69 6.96 43.01
C LEU A 162 -14.40 5.78 43.67
N ASP A 163 -14.46 5.76 45.00
CA ASP A 163 -15.18 4.75 45.77
C ASP A 163 -16.70 4.86 45.54
N PHE A 164 -17.22 6.08 45.43
CA PHE A 164 -18.63 6.35 45.21
C PHE A 164 -19.09 5.99 43.79
N PHE A 165 -18.30 6.32 42.76
CA PHE A 165 -18.70 6.02 41.38
C PHE A 165 -18.69 4.51 41.08
N GLY A 166 -17.86 3.70 41.74
CA GLY A 166 -17.97 2.24 41.67
C GLY A 166 -17.98 1.63 40.25
N GLU A 167 -18.24 0.32 40.15
CA GLU A 167 -18.13 -0.46 38.89
C GLU A 167 -19.38 -0.39 37.98
N GLU A 168 -20.30 0.56 38.18
CA GLU A 168 -21.53 0.63 37.37
C GLU A 168 -21.31 1.37 36.02
N GLY A 169 -21.83 0.80 34.93
CA GLY A 169 -21.45 1.14 33.54
C GLY A 169 -21.63 2.61 33.10
N ASP A 170 -22.57 3.35 33.70
CA ASP A 170 -22.78 4.79 33.44
C ASP A 170 -21.93 5.68 34.35
N ALA A 171 -21.49 5.16 35.50
CA ALA A 171 -20.56 5.81 36.39
C ALA A 171 -19.12 5.79 35.83
N LEU A 172 -18.87 5.01 34.78
CA LEU A 172 -17.57 4.82 34.16
C LEU A 172 -17.11 6.00 33.28
N GLU A 173 -18.01 6.57 32.46
CA GLU A 173 -17.76 7.83 31.71
C GLU A 173 -17.61 9.02 32.66
N ARG A 174 -18.40 8.98 33.72
CA ARG A 174 -18.36 9.93 34.82
C ARG A 174 -17.03 9.84 35.57
N ALA A 175 -16.57 8.64 35.88
CA ALA A 175 -15.28 8.36 36.50
C ALA A 175 -14.11 8.76 35.60
N GLN A 176 -14.20 8.64 34.27
CA GLN A 176 -13.16 9.11 33.34
C GLN A 176 -12.81 10.59 33.56
N THR A 177 -13.83 11.45 33.72
CA THR A 177 -13.60 12.87 33.95
C THR A 177 -12.92 13.12 35.30
N VAL A 178 -13.28 12.33 36.32
CA VAL A 178 -12.68 12.37 37.66
C VAL A 178 -11.22 11.89 37.61
N PHE A 179 -10.92 10.76 36.97
CA PHE A 179 -9.56 10.24 36.80
C PHE A 179 -8.66 11.24 36.06
N THR A 180 -9.17 11.86 35.00
CA THR A 180 -8.42 12.88 34.25
C THR A 180 -8.16 14.12 35.11
N ALA A 181 -9.13 14.54 35.93
CA ALA A 181 -8.97 15.67 36.84
C ALA A 181 -8.00 15.34 38.00
N PHE A 182 -8.07 14.13 38.56
CA PHE A 182 -7.19 13.66 39.62
C PHE A 182 -5.76 13.55 39.13
N ALA A 183 -5.54 12.97 37.95
CA ALA A 183 -4.22 12.94 37.33
C ALA A 183 -3.69 14.36 37.07
N LYS A 184 -4.52 15.28 36.55
CA LYS A 184 -4.12 16.68 36.36
C LYS A 184 -3.77 17.40 37.67
N MET A 185 -4.43 17.06 38.77
CA MET A 185 -4.05 17.57 40.09
C MET A 185 -2.66 17.07 40.47
N GLU A 186 -2.41 15.76 40.43
CA GLU A 186 -1.09 15.20 40.78
C GLU A 186 0.03 15.71 39.83
N THR A 187 -0.27 15.98 38.55
CA THR A 187 0.70 16.64 37.65
C THR A 187 1.03 18.07 38.06
N ARG A 188 0.06 18.83 38.59
CA ARG A 188 0.29 20.19 39.09
C ARG A 188 1.12 20.17 40.37
N GLN A 189 1.01 19.11 41.16
CA GLN A 189 1.79 18.89 42.37
C GLN A 189 3.18 18.27 42.12
N GLY A 190 3.50 17.89 40.87
CA GLY A 190 4.80 17.32 40.49
C GLY A 190 4.96 15.82 40.78
N GLU A 191 3.90 15.13 41.21
CA GLU A 191 3.89 13.70 41.55
C GLU A 191 3.58 12.85 40.30
N TYR A 192 4.51 12.84 39.35
CA TYR A 192 4.30 12.20 38.04
C TYR A 192 4.12 10.68 38.11
N GLU A 193 4.76 10.00 39.07
CA GLU A 193 4.62 8.55 39.25
C GLU A 193 3.22 8.16 39.72
N ARG A 194 2.63 8.93 40.64
CA ARG A 194 1.24 8.74 41.05
C ARG A 194 0.28 9.01 39.89
N ALA A 195 0.51 10.06 39.12
CA ALA A 195 -0.27 10.34 37.92
C ALA A 195 -0.24 9.16 36.92
N ARG A 196 0.92 8.54 36.70
CA ARG A 196 1.04 7.31 35.88
C ARG A 196 0.23 6.15 36.43
N MET A 197 0.33 5.90 37.74
CA MET A 197 -0.41 4.82 38.38
C MET A 197 -1.92 5.05 38.28
N ILE A 198 -2.38 6.29 38.43
CA ILE A 198 -3.79 6.66 38.25
C ILE A 198 -4.26 6.38 36.82
N TYR A 199 -3.48 6.78 35.80
CA TYR A 199 -3.83 6.49 34.41
C TYR A 199 -3.86 4.99 34.12
N LYS A 200 -2.86 4.22 34.60
CA LYS A 200 -2.86 2.75 34.44
C LYS A 200 -4.06 2.10 35.10
N TYR A 201 -4.36 2.49 36.34
CA TYR A 201 -5.51 1.99 37.09
C TYR A 201 -6.85 2.34 36.43
N ALA A 202 -6.96 3.55 35.88
CA ALA A 202 -8.14 3.96 35.13
C ALA A 202 -8.34 3.08 33.87
N LEU A 203 -7.26 2.75 33.17
CA LEU A 203 -7.31 1.92 31.95
C LEU A 203 -7.59 0.44 32.23
N GLU A 204 -7.20 -0.09 33.39
CA GLU A 204 -7.49 -1.48 33.77
C GLU A 204 -8.97 -1.69 34.13
N ARG A 205 -9.63 -0.67 34.68
CA ARG A 205 -11.03 -0.74 35.12
C ARG A 205 -12.05 -0.35 34.06
N ILE A 206 -11.68 0.51 33.13
CA ILE A 206 -12.61 1.07 32.15
C ILE A 206 -12.59 0.24 30.86
N PRO A 207 -13.71 -0.38 30.45
CA PRO A 207 -13.85 -1.01 29.14
C PRO A 207 -13.28 -0.20 27.97
N ARG A 208 -12.53 -0.91 27.12
CA ARG A 208 -11.68 -0.39 26.04
C ARG A 208 -12.41 0.54 25.06
N ALA A 209 -13.65 0.22 24.70
CA ALA A 209 -14.45 0.96 23.71
C ALA A 209 -14.86 2.39 24.14
N LYS A 210 -14.72 2.77 25.41
CA LYS A 210 -15.10 4.12 25.91
C LYS A 210 -13.92 4.94 26.42
N SER A 211 -12.70 4.43 26.26
CA SER A 211 -11.50 4.94 26.93
C SER A 211 -10.67 5.94 26.08
N GLU A 212 -11.11 6.29 24.87
CA GLU A 212 -10.33 7.15 23.94
C GLU A 212 -9.94 8.50 24.57
N GLY A 213 -10.84 9.11 25.33
CA GLY A 213 -10.54 10.37 26.03
C GLY A 213 -9.49 10.22 27.15
N ILE A 214 -9.39 9.06 27.80
CA ILE A 214 -8.32 8.79 28.78
C ILE A 214 -7.01 8.57 28.04
N TYR A 215 -6.99 7.75 26.98
CA TYR A 215 -5.78 7.53 26.19
C TYR A 215 -5.22 8.82 25.62
N THR A 216 -6.05 9.70 25.07
CA THR A 216 -5.59 11.01 24.57
C THR A 216 -5.00 11.86 25.69
N SER A 217 -5.61 11.87 26.88
CA SER A 217 -5.08 12.57 28.05
C SER A 217 -3.79 11.95 28.59
N TYR A 218 -3.68 10.63 28.59
CA TYR A 218 -2.50 9.89 29.03
C TYR A 218 -1.33 10.04 28.06
N THR A 219 -1.58 9.95 26.75
CA THR A 219 -0.59 10.26 25.72
C THR A 219 -0.14 11.72 25.80
N ARG A 220 -1.04 12.68 26.07
CA ARG A 220 -0.64 14.07 26.29
C ARG A 220 0.25 14.20 27.52
N PHE A 221 -0.07 13.49 28.60
CA PHE A 221 0.72 13.45 29.82
C PHE A 221 2.12 12.86 29.59
N GLU A 222 2.24 11.67 28.98
CA GLU A 222 3.54 11.07 28.69
C GLU A 222 4.32 11.89 27.65
N LYS A 223 3.67 12.57 26.70
CA LYS A 223 4.38 13.50 25.80
C LYS A 223 5.00 14.70 26.53
N GLN A 224 4.38 15.14 27.62
CA GLN A 224 4.86 16.30 28.39
C GLN A 224 5.89 15.91 29.45
N PHE A 225 5.72 14.76 30.10
CA PHE A 225 6.46 14.37 31.30
C PHE A 225 7.05 12.94 31.26
N GLY A 226 6.84 12.23 30.15
CA GLY A 226 7.25 10.84 29.92
C GLY A 226 8.67 10.69 29.39
N SER A 227 9.21 9.49 29.57
CA SER A 227 10.37 9.03 28.82
C SER A 227 9.93 8.64 27.41
N ILE A 228 10.85 8.73 26.43
CA ILE A 228 10.58 8.37 25.02
C ILE A 228 9.94 6.96 24.92
N LYS A 229 10.44 6.01 25.72
CA LYS A 229 9.92 4.63 25.79
C LYS A 229 8.49 4.55 26.32
N GLY A 230 8.18 5.27 27.40
CA GLY A 230 6.80 5.34 27.92
C GLY A 230 5.85 5.97 26.91
N VAL A 231 6.31 6.95 26.14
CA VAL A 231 5.54 7.52 25.03
C VAL A 231 5.30 6.48 23.94
N GLU A 232 6.30 5.70 23.56
CA GLU A 232 6.16 4.64 22.55
C GLU A 232 5.19 3.54 22.99
N ASP A 233 5.27 3.07 24.24
CA ASP A 233 4.35 2.07 24.79
C ASP A 233 2.90 2.55 24.82
N THR A 234 2.68 3.81 25.18
CA THR A 234 1.33 4.38 25.18
C THR A 234 0.80 4.64 23.78
N VAL A 235 1.66 5.02 22.83
CA VAL A 235 1.30 5.21 21.43
C VAL A 235 1.00 3.88 20.76
N THR A 236 1.78 2.83 21.01
CA THR A 236 1.48 1.48 20.50
C THR A 236 0.16 0.98 21.06
N GLN A 237 -0.12 1.16 22.35
CA GLN A 237 -1.41 0.80 22.95
C GLN A 237 -2.58 1.59 22.35
N LYS A 238 -2.41 2.89 22.10
CA LYS A 238 -3.44 3.69 21.41
C LYS A 238 -3.70 3.18 20.00
N ARG A 239 -2.65 2.90 19.23
CA ARG A 239 -2.79 2.37 17.87
C ARG A 239 -3.45 0.98 17.84
N ARG A 240 -3.14 0.11 18.82
CA ARG A 240 -3.82 -1.19 18.98
C ARG A 240 -5.33 -1.01 19.08
N LEU A 241 -5.79 -0.08 19.91
CA LEU A 241 -7.22 0.21 20.08
C LEU A 241 -7.85 0.77 18.82
N GLN A 242 -7.17 1.70 18.15
CA GLN A 242 -7.66 2.24 16.88
C GLN A 242 -7.84 1.12 15.85
N TYR A 243 -6.89 0.19 15.75
CA TYR A 243 -7.05 -0.95 14.87
C TYR A 243 -8.15 -1.91 15.33
N GLU A 244 -8.34 -2.14 16.64
CA GLU A 244 -9.47 -2.93 17.17
C GLU A 244 -10.82 -2.30 16.83
N GLU A 245 -10.98 -0.99 17.04
CA GLU A 245 -12.20 -0.23 16.67
C GLU A 245 -12.43 -0.23 15.16
N GLU A 246 -11.37 -0.06 14.37
CA GLU A 246 -11.44 -0.13 12.91
C GLU A 246 -11.79 -1.54 12.43
N ILE A 247 -11.34 -2.59 13.11
CA ILE A 247 -11.75 -3.98 12.83
C ILE A 247 -13.22 -4.19 13.16
N GLU A 248 -13.70 -3.77 14.34
CA GLU A 248 -15.12 -3.86 14.73
C GLU A 248 -16.01 -3.07 13.76
N ALA A 249 -15.59 -1.88 13.34
CA ALA A 249 -16.29 -1.10 12.33
C ALA A 249 -16.23 -1.77 10.94
N ALA A 250 -15.13 -2.45 10.62
CA ALA A 250 -14.92 -3.16 9.36
C ALA A 250 -15.52 -4.58 9.33
N GLU A 251 -16.05 -5.12 10.44
CA GLU A 251 -16.82 -6.37 10.41
C GLU A 251 -18.05 -6.27 9.48
N GLY A 252 -18.51 -5.04 9.16
CA GLY A 252 -19.48 -4.77 8.11
C GLY A 252 -18.90 -4.59 6.69
N ALA A 253 -17.59 -4.40 6.54
CA ALA A 253 -16.88 -4.13 5.29
C ALA A 253 -15.71 -5.11 5.11
N THR A 254 -16.00 -6.31 4.63
CA THR A 254 -15.11 -7.47 4.42
C THR A 254 -14.01 -7.28 3.35
N GLY A 255 -13.37 -6.11 3.29
CA GLY A 255 -12.41 -5.74 2.25
C GLY A 255 -11.11 -5.09 2.73
N ASN A 256 -11.02 -4.65 4.00
CA ASN A 256 -9.85 -3.89 4.45
C ASN A 256 -8.77 -4.76 5.12
N TYR A 257 -8.09 -5.58 4.30
CA TYR A 257 -6.92 -6.35 4.74
C TYR A 257 -5.69 -5.47 5.07
N ASP A 258 -5.71 -4.18 4.73
CA ASP A 258 -4.59 -3.28 5.03
C ASP A 258 -4.50 -2.99 6.54
N ILE A 259 -5.64 -2.88 7.24
CA ILE A 259 -5.67 -2.75 8.71
C ILE A 259 -4.97 -3.95 9.37
N TRP A 260 -5.22 -5.17 8.89
CA TRP A 260 -4.57 -6.37 9.42
C TRP A 260 -3.06 -6.38 9.18
N PHE A 261 -2.58 -5.83 8.06
CA PHE A 261 -1.15 -5.68 7.82
C PHE A 261 -0.49 -4.66 8.73
N ASP A 262 -1.15 -3.52 8.95
CA ASP A 262 -0.64 -2.46 9.80
C ASP A 262 -0.69 -2.87 11.28
N TYR A 263 -1.72 -3.61 11.69
CA TYR A 263 -1.85 -4.17 13.02
C TYR A 263 -0.80 -5.25 13.28
N SER A 264 -0.62 -6.20 12.35
CA SER A 264 0.41 -7.24 12.50
C SER A 264 1.82 -6.67 12.52
N ARG A 265 2.09 -5.65 11.68
CA ARG A 265 3.37 -4.94 11.68
C ARG A 265 3.64 -4.23 12.99
N LEU A 266 2.63 -3.58 13.57
CA LEU A 266 2.78 -2.92 14.86
C LEU A 266 3.13 -3.92 15.97
N GLU A 267 2.48 -5.08 15.98
CA GLU A 267 2.79 -6.13 16.95
C GLU A 267 4.18 -6.74 16.71
N GLU A 268 4.60 -6.96 15.45
CA GLU A 268 5.96 -7.39 15.11
C GLU A 268 7.02 -6.38 15.57
N GLU A 269 6.80 -5.09 15.32
CA GLU A 269 7.71 -4.03 15.77
C GLU A 269 7.79 -3.99 17.30
N SER A 270 6.66 -4.17 18.00
CA SER A 270 6.64 -4.27 19.47
C SER A 270 7.34 -5.52 20.00
N PHE A 271 7.27 -6.63 19.26
CA PHE A 271 7.99 -7.85 19.61
C PHE A 271 9.50 -7.66 19.42
N ARG A 272 9.93 -7.09 18.28
CA ARG A 272 11.35 -6.82 18.02
C ARG A 272 11.94 -5.85 19.02
N SER A 273 11.23 -4.79 19.39
CA SER A 273 11.71 -3.87 20.43
C SER A 273 11.90 -4.56 21.78
N LEU A 274 11.00 -5.48 22.16
CA LEU A 274 11.16 -6.26 23.40
C LEU A 274 12.32 -7.27 23.34
N VAL A 275 12.59 -7.83 22.16
CA VAL A 275 13.74 -8.73 21.94
C VAL A 275 15.05 -7.94 22.04
N ASP A 276 15.14 -6.77 21.43
CA ASP A 276 16.30 -5.89 21.50
C ASP A 276 16.60 -5.44 22.94
N GLU A 277 15.57 -5.30 23.76
CA GLU A 277 15.69 -4.96 25.18
C GLU A 277 16.11 -6.14 26.08
N GLY A 278 16.13 -7.37 25.56
CA GLY A 278 16.43 -8.56 26.37
C GLY A 278 15.39 -8.79 27.46
N ALA A 279 14.12 -8.50 27.18
CA ALA A 279 13.03 -8.68 28.13
C ALA A 279 12.94 -10.14 28.64
N PRO A 280 12.44 -10.37 29.87
CA PRO A 280 12.27 -11.72 30.42
C PRO A 280 11.38 -12.57 29.51
N GLU A 281 11.70 -13.86 29.42
CA GLU A 281 11.09 -14.83 28.51
C GLU A 281 9.55 -14.88 28.61
N THR A 282 8.99 -14.63 29.79
CA THR A 282 7.54 -14.58 30.03
C THR A 282 6.85 -13.39 29.34
N MET A 283 7.52 -12.24 29.19
CA MET A 283 6.98 -11.10 28.44
C MET A 283 7.11 -11.33 26.92
N LEU A 284 8.19 -11.98 26.49
CA LEU A 284 8.38 -12.38 25.10
C LEU A 284 7.33 -13.41 24.68
N GLU A 285 7.01 -14.39 25.53
CA GLU A 285 5.98 -15.39 25.26
C GLU A 285 4.58 -14.76 25.16
N ARG A 286 4.26 -13.81 26.05
CA ARG A 286 3.01 -13.04 25.97
C ARG A 286 2.93 -12.19 24.70
N ALA A 287 4.02 -11.55 24.29
CA ALA A 287 4.07 -10.79 23.05
C ALA A 287 3.93 -11.71 21.82
N ARG A 288 4.59 -12.87 21.81
CA ARG A 288 4.42 -13.91 20.78
C ARG A 288 2.97 -14.39 20.68
N SER A 289 2.32 -14.66 21.82
CA SER A 289 0.91 -15.07 21.85
C SER A 289 0.02 -13.98 21.24
N LYS A 290 0.26 -12.71 21.56
CA LYS A 290 -0.52 -11.61 20.98
C LYS A 290 -0.37 -11.52 19.47
N VAL A 291 0.87 -11.58 18.96
CA VAL A 291 1.11 -11.56 17.51
C VAL A 291 0.40 -12.75 16.83
N ARG A 292 0.45 -13.93 17.45
CA ARG A 292 -0.27 -15.13 16.98
C ARG A 292 -1.77 -14.92 16.95
N ASP A 293 -2.36 -14.40 18.03
CA ASP A 293 -3.80 -14.14 18.11
C ASP A 293 -4.25 -13.17 17.02
N VAL A 294 -3.46 -12.13 16.72
CA VAL A 294 -3.74 -11.19 15.62
C VAL A 294 -3.73 -11.90 14.28
N TYR A 295 -2.71 -12.72 14.00
CA TYR A 295 -2.64 -13.48 12.76
C TYR A 295 -3.75 -14.52 12.64
N GLU A 296 -4.09 -15.24 13.71
CA GLU A 296 -5.17 -16.24 13.72
C GLU A 296 -6.55 -15.60 13.53
N ARG A 297 -6.80 -14.44 14.15
CA ARG A 297 -8.01 -13.64 13.89
C ARG A 297 -8.06 -13.18 12.44
N ALA A 298 -6.95 -12.63 11.92
CA ALA A 298 -6.88 -12.18 10.54
C ALA A 298 -7.12 -13.33 9.53
N ILE A 299 -6.63 -14.53 9.84
CA ILE A 299 -6.82 -15.74 9.04
C ILE A 299 -8.28 -16.20 9.04
N SER A 300 -9.00 -16.04 10.15
CA SER A 300 -10.42 -16.44 10.26
C SER A 300 -11.33 -15.67 9.28
N HIS A 301 -10.94 -14.45 8.90
CA HIS A 301 -11.64 -13.65 7.90
C HIS A 301 -11.26 -14.05 6.46
N VAL A 302 -11.73 -15.23 6.04
CA VAL A 302 -11.56 -15.72 4.68
C VAL A 302 -12.29 -14.79 3.68
N PRO A 303 -11.63 -14.33 2.60
CA PRO A 303 -12.27 -13.49 1.60
C PRO A 303 -13.52 -14.17 1.02
N PRO A 304 -14.70 -13.50 1.01
CA PRO A 304 -15.93 -14.11 0.52
C PRO A 304 -16.00 -14.22 -1.01
N THR A 305 -15.23 -13.42 -1.74
CA THR A 305 -15.17 -13.41 -3.21
C THR A 305 -13.93 -14.11 -3.74
N THR A 306 -14.06 -14.83 -4.85
CA THR A 306 -12.97 -15.54 -5.56
C THR A 306 -12.06 -14.61 -6.39
N GLU A 307 -12.12 -13.29 -6.16
CA GLU A 307 -11.28 -12.33 -6.85
C GLU A 307 -9.80 -12.43 -6.43
N LYS A 308 -8.94 -12.74 -7.40
CA LYS A 308 -7.49 -12.91 -7.21
C LYS A 308 -6.81 -11.74 -6.48
N ARG A 309 -7.35 -10.52 -6.53
CA ARG A 309 -6.77 -9.34 -5.87
C ARG A 309 -6.86 -9.41 -4.34
N LEU A 310 -8.00 -9.85 -3.81
CA LEU A 310 -8.20 -9.99 -2.36
C LEU A 310 -7.45 -11.21 -1.83
N TRP A 311 -7.46 -12.31 -2.58
CA TRP A 311 -6.67 -13.51 -2.28
C TRP A 311 -5.16 -13.27 -2.31
N ARG A 312 -4.66 -12.36 -3.15
CA ARG A 312 -3.25 -11.92 -3.09
C ARG A 312 -2.92 -11.42 -1.69
N ARG A 313 -3.68 -10.44 -1.18
CA ARG A 313 -3.45 -9.85 0.15
C ARG A 313 -3.57 -10.90 1.25
N TYR A 314 -4.61 -11.72 1.21
CA TYR A 314 -4.78 -12.81 2.17
C TYR A 314 -3.59 -13.79 2.18
N ILE A 315 -3.03 -14.16 1.03
CA ILE A 315 -1.85 -15.05 0.97
C ILE A 315 -0.59 -14.35 1.46
N TYR A 316 -0.44 -13.05 1.21
CA TYR A 316 0.67 -12.29 1.80
C TYR A 316 0.59 -12.23 3.32
N LEU A 317 -0.61 -12.22 3.92
CA LEU A 317 -0.78 -12.33 5.36
C LEU A 317 -0.29 -13.69 5.87
N TRP A 318 -0.66 -14.79 5.21
CA TRP A 318 -0.13 -16.13 5.53
C TRP A 318 1.39 -16.22 5.40
N LEU A 319 1.97 -15.62 4.36
CA LEU A 319 3.42 -15.58 4.16
C LEU A 319 4.12 -14.77 5.25
N ARG A 320 3.54 -13.65 5.69
CA ARG A 320 4.09 -12.86 6.80
C ARG A 320 3.99 -13.63 8.12
N TYR A 321 2.87 -14.30 8.37
CA TYR A 321 2.71 -15.12 9.57
C TYR A 321 3.76 -16.24 9.64
N ALA A 322 3.98 -16.93 8.52
CA ALA A 322 4.99 -17.98 8.46
C ALA A 322 6.42 -17.44 8.58
N LEU A 323 6.71 -16.25 8.02
CA LEU A 323 8.01 -15.59 8.14
C LEU A 323 8.27 -15.07 9.57
N PHE A 324 7.23 -14.57 10.25
CA PHE A 324 7.31 -14.19 11.66
C PHE A 324 7.65 -15.39 12.55
N GLU A 325 6.95 -16.52 12.37
CA GLU A 325 7.24 -17.72 13.17
C GLU A 325 8.63 -18.29 12.87
N GLU A 326 9.12 -18.13 11.65
CA GLU A 326 10.45 -18.58 11.24
C GLU A 326 11.58 -17.69 11.76
N LEU A 327 11.50 -16.37 11.58
CA LEU A 327 12.59 -15.44 11.91
C LEU A 327 12.53 -14.96 13.36
N ASP A 328 11.35 -14.57 13.83
CA ASP A 328 11.15 -13.87 15.10
C ASP A 328 10.82 -14.87 16.24
N ALA A 329 9.95 -15.87 15.98
CA ALA A 329 9.59 -16.87 16.99
C ALA A 329 10.51 -18.11 17.01
N GLN A 330 11.22 -18.38 15.91
CA GLN A 330 12.07 -19.56 15.69
C GLN A 330 11.34 -20.91 15.89
N ASP A 331 10.01 -20.95 15.75
CA ASP A 331 9.19 -22.16 15.86
C ASP A 331 8.97 -22.80 14.47
N LEU A 332 9.91 -23.67 14.10
CA LEU A 332 9.92 -24.35 12.80
C LEU A 332 8.78 -25.37 12.64
N GLU A 333 8.23 -25.91 13.73
CA GLU A 333 7.14 -26.88 13.66
C GLU A 333 5.81 -26.19 13.38
N ARG A 334 5.57 -25.05 14.04
CA ARG A 334 4.36 -24.26 13.81
C ARG A 334 4.39 -23.61 12.44
N ALA A 335 5.52 -23.06 12.00
CA ALA A 335 5.69 -22.52 10.64
C ALA A 335 5.30 -23.56 9.56
N LYS A 336 5.66 -24.83 9.74
CA LYS A 336 5.24 -25.91 8.84
C LYS A 336 3.72 -26.12 8.82
N LYS A 337 3.09 -26.16 10.00
CA LYS A 337 1.63 -26.30 10.12
C LYS A 337 0.91 -25.13 9.44
N ILE A 338 1.46 -23.92 9.56
CA ILE A 338 0.92 -22.70 8.95
C ILE A 338 1.00 -22.78 7.43
N TYR A 339 2.15 -23.16 6.86
CA TYR A 339 2.26 -23.36 5.42
C TYR A 339 1.32 -24.46 4.90
N ALA A 340 1.22 -25.59 5.62
CA ALA A 340 0.29 -26.66 5.26
C ALA A 340 -1.18 -26.21 5.30
N ALA A 341 -1.56 -25.42 6.31
CA ALA A 341 -2.90 -24.83 6.41
C ALA A 341 -3.16 -23.78 5.32
N ALA A 342 -2.18 -22.93 5.01
CA ALA A 342 -2.30 -21.96 3.92
C ALA A 342 -2.54 -22.66 2.57
N VAL A 343 -1.86 -23.78 2.33
CA VAL A 343 -2.07 -24.60 1.13
C VAL A 343 -3.46 -25.25 1.13
N SER A 344 -3.99 -25.73 2.24
CA SER A 344 -5.32 -26.35 2.25
C SER A 344 -6.46 -25.34 2.08
N VAL A 345 -6.30 -24.11 2.57
CA VAL A 345 -7.32 -23.05 2.50
C VAL A 345 -7.43 -22.47 1.09
N VAL A 346 -6.33 -22.43 0.32
CA VAL A 346 -6.32 -21.83 -1.02
C VAL A 346 -6.97 -22.75 -2.06
N PRO A 347 -8.03 -22.30 -2.78
CA PRO A 347 -8.58 -23.02 -3.93
C PRO A 347 -7.63 -23.03 -5.14
N HIS A 348 -6.77 -24.05 -5.23
CA HIS A 348 -5.77 -24.17 -6.31
C HIS A 348 -6.36 -24.44 -7.70
N ARG A 349 -7.62 -24.87 -7.81
CA ARG A 349 -8.28 -25.17 -9.09
C ARG A 349 -8.74 -23.92 -9.84
N GLU A 350 -9.02 -22.83 -9.12
CA GLU A 350 -9.53 -21.58 -9.69
C GLU A 350 -8.41 -20.56 -9.89
N PHE A 351 -7.46 -20.49 -8.96
CA PHE A 351 -6.31 -19.62 -9.06
C PHE A 351 -5.08 -20.27 -8.43
N THR A 352 -3.91 -19.97 -8.99
CA THR A 352 -2.66 -20.58 -8.54
C THR A 352 -1.68 -19.51 -8.09
N PHE A 353 -1.11 -19.69 -6.89
CA PHE A 353 -0.16 -18.75 -6.30
C PHE A 353 1.23 -19.38 -6.18
N ALA A 354 2.04 -19.17 -7.23
CA ALA A 354 3.40 -19.73 -7.30
C ALA A 354 4.27 -19.31 -6.11
N LYS A 355 4.11 -18.08 -5.61
CA LYS A 355 4.90 -17.56 -4.50
C LYS A 355 4.71 -18.36 -3.21
N LEU A 356 3.49 -18.78 -2.88
CA LEU A 356 3.20 -19.55 -1.67
C LEU A 356 3.93 -20.89 -1.68
N TRP A 357 3.81 -21.63 -2.78
CA TRP A 357 4.46 -22.91 -2.96
C TRP A 357 5.99 -22.81 -2.96
N LEU A 358 6.56 -21.79 -3.61
CA LEU A 358 8.01 -21.55 -3.60
C LEU A 358 8.51 -21.19 -2.19
N SER A 359 7.80 -20.31 -1.48
CA SER A 359 8.15 -19.96 -0.09
C SER A 359 8.06 -21.18 0.83
N TYR A 360 7.06 -22.04 0.66
CA TYR A 360 6.95 -23.27 1.45
C TYR A 360 8.09 -24.26 1.15
N ALA A 361 8.44 -24.43 -0.13
CA ALA A 361 9.56 -25.28 -0.52
C ALA A 361 10.90 -24.73 0.00
N GLN A 362 11.14 -23.43 -0.12
CA GLN A 362 12.34 -22.77 0.42
C GLN A 362 12.42 -22.90 1.94
N PHE A 363 11.29 -22.85 2.65
CA PHE A 363 11.22 -23.11 4.09
C PHE A 363 11.67 -24.53 4.44
N GLU A 364 11.15 -25.56 3.75
CA GLU A 364 11.56 -26.95 4.01
C GLU A 364 13.03 -27.19 3.62
N VAL A 365 13.55 -26.48 2.61
CA VAL A 365 14.99 -26.48 2.28
C VAL A 365 15.83 -25.88 3.40
N ARG A 366 15.39 -24.78 4.04
CA ARG A 366 16.07 -24.21 5.21
C ARG A 366 16.03 -25.14 6.42
N ARG A 367 14.98 -25.97 6.53
CA ARG A 367 14.89 -27.07 7.50
C ARG A 367 15.71 -28.32 7.14
N LEU A 368 16.39 -28.31 5.99
CA LEU A 368 17.15 -29.43 5.43
C LEU A 368 16.29 -30.66 5.04
N ASP A 369 14.97 -30.52 4.91
CA ASP A 369 14.08 -31.59 4.45
C ASP A 369 13.82 -31.50 2.93
N LEU A 370 14.82 -31.94 2.17
CA LEU A 370 14.76 -31.96 0.70
C LEU A 370 13.66 -32.88 0.14
N PRO A 371 13.41 -34.09 0.68
CA PRO A 371 12.33 -34.96 0.19
C PRO A 371 10.95 -34.31 0.29
N LEU A 372 10.64 -33.63 1.40
CA LEU A 372 9.37 -32.92 1.53
C LEU A 372 9.30 -31.71 0.60
N ALA A 373 10.36 -30.91 0.49
CA ALA A 373 10.40 -29.77 -0.43
C ALA A 373 10.11 -30.22 -1.88
N ARG A 374 10.72 -31.33 -2.32
CA ARG A 374 10.48 -31.95 -3.63
C ARG A 374 9.05 -32.45 -3.79
N LYS A 375 8.50 -33.10 -2.76
CA LYS A 375 7.10 -33.55 -2.76
C LYS A 375 6.13 -32.37 -2.90
N ILE A 376 6.38 -31.29 -2.17
CA ILE A 376 5.57 -30.06 -2.21
C ILE A 376 5.61 -29.43 -3.60
N LEU A 377 6.79 -29.24 -4.19
CA LEU A 377 6.91 -28.68 -5.54
C LEU A 377 6.30 -29.62 -6.61
N GLY A 378 6.46 -30.93 -6.45
CA GLY A 378 5.79 -31.92 -7.30
C GLY A 378 4.26 -31.84 -7.20
N THR A 379 3.70 -31.72 -5.99
CA THR A 379 2.26 -31.51 -5.80
C THR A 379 1.79 -30.17 -6.37
N ALA A 380 2.60 -29.11 -6.25
CA ALA A 380 2.29 -27.80 -6.80
C ALA A 380 2.20 -27.85 -8.33
N ILE A 381 3.14 -28.52 -9.00
CA ILE A 381 3.11 -28.68 -10.47
C ILE A 381 1.90 -29.52 -10.90
N GLY A 382 1.58 -30.59 -10.18
CA GLY A 382 0.44 -31.46 -10.50
C GLY A 382 -0.93 -30.78 -10.31
N LEU A 383 -1.08 -29.96 -9.27
CA LEU A 383 -2.31 -29.21 -9.00
C LEU A 383 -2.44 -27.95 -9.86
N ALA A 384 -1.31 -27.31 -10.17
CA ALA A 384 -1.26 -25.91 -10.56
C ALA A 384 -0.02 -25.60 -11.42
N PRO A 385 0.08 -26.12 -12.66
CA PRO A 385 1.26 -25.91 -13.49
C PRO A 385 1.37 -24.43 -13.90
N LYS A 386 2.52 -23.83 -13.58
CA LYS A 386 2.87 -22.44 -13.96
C LYS A 386 4.35 -22.34 -14.30
N PRO A 387 4.74 -21.49 -15.28
CA PRO A 387 6.14 -21.31 -15.65
C PRO A 387 7.03 -20.91 -14.47
N LYS A 388 6.52 -20.06 -13.56
CA LYS A 388 7.27 -19.64 -12.37
C LYS A 388 7.55 -20.76 -11.38
N LEU A 389 6.68 -21.77 -11.28
CA LEU A 389 6.89 -22.93 -10.42
C LEU A 389 7.95 -23.86 -11.00
N PHE A 390 7.90 -24.10 -12.32
CA PHE A 390 8.94 -24.85 -13.02
C PHE A 390 10.30 -24.17 -12.86
N LYS A 391 10.41 -22.87 -13.15
CA LYS A 391 11.66 -22.10 -12.98
C LYS A 391 12.20 -22.19 -11.56
N GLY A 392 11.35 -21.92 -10.54
CA GLY A 392 11.81 -21.99 -9.15
C GLY A 392 12.17 -23.40 -8.68
N TYR A 393 11.54 -24.45 -9.23
CA TYR A 393 11.94 -25.83 -8.92
C TYR A 393 13.26 -26.21 -9.62
N ILE A 394 13.45 -25.78 -10.87
CA ILE A 394 14.70 -25.98 -11.61
C ILE A 394 15.85 -25.25 -10.90
N GLU A 395 15.67 -23.98 -10.52
CA GLU A 395 16.68 -23.21 -9.76
C GLU A 395 17.06 -23.91 -8.45
N LEU A 396 16.09 -24.52 -7.76
CA LEU A 396 16.36 -25.28 -6.55
C LEU A 396 17.20 -26.54 -6.81
N GLU A 397 16.83 -27.35 -7.81
CA GLU A 397 17.57 -28.58 -8.12
C GLU A 397 18.95 -28.28 -8.75
N LEU A 398 19.09 -27.14 -9.45
CA LEU A 398 20.39 -26.62 -9.90
C LEU A 398 21.29 -26.23 -8.74
N ALA A 399 20.75 -25.56 -7.72
CA ALA A 399 21.50 -25.25 -6.50
C ALA A 399 21.94 -26.52 -5.75
N LEU A 400 21.16 -27.60 -5.85
CA LEU A 400 21.49 -28.92 -5.30
C LEU A 400 22.41 -29.74 -6.21
N LYS A 401 22.70 -29.28 -7.44
CA LYS A 401 23.51 -29.96 -8.47
C LYS A 401 22.95 -31.31 -8.94
N GLU A 402 21.63 -31.48 -8.89
CA GLU A 402 20.94 -32.72 -9.26
C GLU A 402 20.43 -32.63 -10.71
N PHE A 403 21.36 -32.71 -11.66
CA PHE A 403 21.10 -32.43 -13.08
C PHE A 403 20.12 -33.42 -13.73
N ASP A 404 20.14 -34.70 -13.34
CA ASP A 404 19.19 -35.69 -13.86
C ASP A 404 17.74 -35.31 -13.54
N ARG A 405 17.50 -34.75 -12.36
CA ARG A 405 16.16 -34.26 -12.01
C ARG A 405 15.81 -33.03 -12.80
N VAL A 406 16.75 -32.09 -12.96
CA VAL A 406 16.54 -30.89 -13.77
C VAL A 406 16.11 -31.27 -15.20
N ARG A 407 16.73 -32.29 -15.80
CA ARG A 407 16.32 -32.86 -17.09
C ARG A 407 14.86 -33.32 -17.08
N THR A 408 14.48 -34.17 -16.12
CA THR A 408 13.09 -34.63 -16.02
C THR A 408 12.09 -33.49 -15.78
N LEU A 409 12.52 -32.39 -15.17
CA LEU A 409 11.69 -31.20 -14.97
C LEU A 409 11.53 -30.40 -16.24
N TYR A 410 12.60 -30.19 -17.02
CA TYR A 410 12.50 -29.57 -18.33
C TYR A 410 11.66 -30.41 -19.31
N GLU A 411 11.80 -31.73 -19.31
CA GLU A 411 10.93 -32.61 -20.10
C GLU A 411 9.45 -32.46 -19.73
N LYS A 412 9.14 -32.39 -18.42
CA LYS A 412 7.78 -32.14 -17.94
C LYS A 412 7.29 -30.73 -18.29
N PHE A 413 8.19 -29.75 -18.28
CA PHE A 413 7.86 -28.38 -18.62
C PHE A 413 7.51 -28.27 -20.12
N ILE A 414 8.33 -28.86 -20.99
CA ILE A 414 8.10 -28.92 -22.44
C ILE A 414 6.81 -29.68 -22.75
N LYS A 415 6.51 -30.79 -22.08
CA LYS A 415 5.23 -31.51 -22.25
C LYS A 415 4.01 -30.67 -21.87
N TRP A 416 4.16 -29.75 -20.92
CA TRP A 416 3.08 -28.87 -20.48
C TRP A 416 2.93 -27.64 -21.38
N ASP A 417 4.04 -27.00 -21.74
CA ASP A 417 4.08 -25.84 -22.62
C ASP A 417 5.12 -26.04 -23.74
N PRO A 418 4.73 -26.68 -24.85
CA PRO A 418 5.58 -26.85 -26.02
C PRO A 418 5.87 -25.55 -26.76
N SER A 419 5.06 -24.50 -26.51
CA SER A 419 5.08 -23.26 -27.29
C SER A 419 6.21 -22.30 -26.89
N SER A 420 6.79 -22.44 -25.69
CA SER A 420 7.78 -21.49 -25.19
C SER A 420 9.18 -21.75 -25.75
N SER A 421 9.67 -20.89 -26.64
CA SER A 421 11.06 -20.95 -27.16
C SER A 421 12.10 -20.76 -26.05
N ALA A 422 11.82 -19.90 -25.08
CA ALA A 422 12.71 -19.64 -23.96
C ALA A 422 12.98 -20.90 -23.11
N THR A 423 12.04 -21.86 -23.02
CA THR A 423 12.27 -23.08 -22.23
C THR A 423 13.18 -24.05 -22.93
N TRP A 424 13.08 -24.14 -24.26
CA TRP A 424 13.99 -24.95 -25.08
C TRP A 424 15.42 -24.42 -25.02
N VAL A 425 15.60 -23.10 -25.19
CA VAL A 425 16.92 -22.46 -25.07
C VAL A 425 17.53 -22.68 -23.70
N ARG A 426 16.78 -22.46 -22.61
CA ARG A 426 17.28 -22.69 -21.25
C ARG A 426 17.61 -24.16 -20.95
N PHE A 427 16.91 -25.09 -21.58
CA PHE A 427 17.23 -26.51 -21.44
C PHE A 427 18.52 -26.88 -22.18
N ALA A 428 18.72 -26.33 -23.38
CA ALA A 428 19.95 -26.55 -24.14
C ALA A 428 21.17 -25.85 -23.52
N GLU A 429 21.02 -24.60 -23.04
CA GLU A 429 22.06 -23.89 -22.27
C GLU A 429 22.50 -24.70 -21.04
N LEU A 430 21.59 -25.42 -20.39
CA LEU A 430 21.95 -26.27 -19.26
C LEU A 430 22.86 -27.42 -19.68
N GLU A 431 22.51 -28.15 -20.74
CA GLU A 431 23.33 -29.28 -21.21
C GLU A 431 24.67 -28.79 -21.78
N GLN A 432 24.70 -27.61 -22.40
CA GLN A 432 25.94 -26.95 -22.81
C GLN A 432 26.85 -26.68 -21.59
N ASN A 433 26.30 -26.13 -20.50
CA ASN A 433 27.07 -25.93 -19.27
C ASN A 433 27.54 -27.24 -18.60
N LEU A 434 26.92 -28.36 -18.95
CA LEU A 434 27.32 -29.71 -18.51
C LEU A 434 28.29 -30.38 -19.49
N PHE A 435 28.67 -29.69 -20.58
CA PHE A 435 29.52 -30.18 -21.66
C PHE A 435 28.96 -31.41 -22.40
N ASP A 436 27.64 -31.64 -22.35
CA ASP A 436 26.97 -32.70 -23.10
C ASP A 436 26.44 -32.11 -24.42
N VAL A 437 27.37 -31.90 -25.36
CA VAL A 437 27.14 -31.23 -26.64
C VAL A 437 26.13 -32.00 -27.50
N ASP A 438 26.22 -33.34 -27.53
CA ASP A 438 25.32 -34.16 -28.35
C ASP A 438 23.88 -34.12 -27.85
N ARG A 439 23.67 -34.05 -26.52
CA ARG A 439 22.33 -33.86 -25.97
C ARG A 439 21.80 -32.45 -26.23
N ALA A 440 22.64 -31.42 -26.08
CA ALA A 440 22.25 -30.04 -26.38
C ALA A 440 21.77 -29.90 -27.84
N ARG A 441 22.50 -30.52 -28.78
CA ARG A 441 22.09 -30.62 -30.19
C ARG A 441 20.76 -31.32 -30.37
N GLY A 442 20.59 -32.50 -29.77
CA GLY A 442 19.33 -33.23 -29.82
C GLY A 442 18.15 -32.41 -29.29
N ILE A 443 18.35 -31.59 -28.26
CA ILE A 443 17.30 -30.69 -27.72
C ILE A 443 16.97 -29.58 -28.73
N TYR A 444 17.97 -28.96 -29.35
CA TYR A 444 17.74 -27.94 -30.38
C TYR A 444 17.02 -28.52 -31.61
N GLU A 445 17.41 -29.70 -32.09
CA GLU A 445 16.73 -30.40 -33.18
C GLU A 445 15.28 -30.74 -32.83
N LEU A 446 15.01 -31.24 -31.62
CA LEU A 446 13.65 -31.47 -31.13
C LEU A 446 12.83 -30.19 -31.06
N GLY A 447 13.44 -29.09 -30.61
CA GLY A 447 12.80 -27.77 -30.58
C GLY A 447 12.46 -27.25 -31.99
N ILE A 448 13.33 -27.50 -32.97
CA ILE A 448 13.09 -27.13 -34.38
C ILE A 448 11.99 -28.00 -35.00
N HIS A 449 11.99 -29.32 -34.77
CA HIS A 449 10.91 -30.19 -35.22
C HIS A 449 9.56 -29.80 -34.60
N GLN A 450 9.56 -29.35 -33.35
CA GLN A 450 8.37 -28.81 -32.71
C GLN A 450 7.97 -27.46 -33.35
N ALA A 451 8.92 -26.62 -33.77
CA ALA A 451 8.67 -25.38 -34.51
C ALA A 451 8.05 -25.63 -35.89
N GLU A 452 8.42 -26.73 -36.52
CA GLU A 452 7.90 -27.18 -37.83
C GLU A 452 6.51 -27.80 -37.73
N ALA A 453 6.10 -28.28 -36.56
CA ALA A 453 4.81 -28.94 -36.38
C ALA A 453 3.64 -27.94 -36.47
N GLU A 454 2.74 -28.15 -37.44
CA GLU A 454 1.57 -27.29 -37.76
C GLU A 454 0.62 -26.98 -36.59
N HIS A 455 0.64 -27.77 -35.51
CA HIS A 455 -0.36 -27.71 -34.43
C HIS A 455 0.13 -27.03 -33.14
N GLY A 456 1.36 -26.50 -33.12
CA GLY A 456 1.94 -25.93 -31.89
C GLY A 456 3.11 -24.99 -32.15
N GLY A 457 2.93 -24.04 -33.08
CA GLY A 457 3.94 -23.05 -33.42
C GLY A 457 4.52 -22.39 -32.18
N LEU A 458 5.86 -22.39 -32.08
CA LEU A 458 6.57 -21.74 -30.99
C LEU A 458 6.33 -20.22 -30.99
N ASP A 459 6.31 -19.64 -29.80
CA ASP A 459 6.39 -18.20 -29.58
C ASP A 459 7.79 -17.73 -30.03
N MET A 460 7.85 -17.06 -31.17
CA MET A 460 9.08 -16.57 -31.82
C MET A 460 10.13 -17.68 -32.08
N PRO A 461 9.97 -18.49 -33.14
CA PRO A 461 10.94 -19.52 -33.53
C PRO A 461 12.34 -18.96 -33.82
N GLU A 462 12.45 -17.70 -34.23
CA GLU A 462 13.71 -17.01 -34.53
C GLU A 462 14.70 -17.04 -33.37
N VAL A 463 14.20 -16.96 -32.12
CA VAL A 463 15.04 -16.98 -30.92
C VAL A 463 15.73 -18.33 -30.76
N LEU A 464 15.02 -19.42 -31.08
CA LEU A 464 15.57 -20.76 -31.00
C LEU A 464 16.60 -21.01 -32.10
N TRP A 465 16.32 -20.58 -33.33
CA TRP A 465 17.27 -20.67 -34.45
C TRP A 465 18.56 -19.92 -34.17
N LYS A 466 18.45 -18.67 -33.70
CA LYS A 466 19.61 -17.87 -33.33
C LYS A 466 20.41 -18.56 -32.21
N ALA A 467 19.75 -19.00 -31.14
CA ALA A 467 20.44 -19.68 -30.04
C ALA A 467 21.15 -20.95 -30.50
N TYR A 468 20.57 -21.71 -31.44
CA TYR A 468 21.22 -22.91 -31.97
C TYR A 468 22.43 -22.59 -32.86
N ILE A 469 22.34 -21.54 -33.68
CA ILE A 469 23.46 -21.05 -34.48
C ILE A 469 24.59 -20.53 -33.59
N ASP A 470 24.25 -19.70 -32.59
CA ASP A 470 25.22 -19.16 -31.62
C ASP A 470 25.90 -20.31 -30.85
N PHE A 471 25.16 -21.38 -30.54
CA PHE A 471 25.68 -22.59 -29.91
C PHE A 471 26.70 -23.33 -30.79
N GLU A 472 26.35 -23.71 -32.02
CA GLU A 472 27.30 -24.41 -32.91
C GLU A 472 28.50 -23.51 -33.28
N PHE A 473 28.32 -22.18 -33.31
CA PHE A 473 29.42 -21.22 -33.47
C PHE A 473 30.36 -21.22 -32.26
N SER A 474 29.82 -21.32 -31.04
CA SER A 474 30.63 -21.42 -29.81
C SER A 474 31.42 -22.74 -29.74
N GLU A 475 30.87 -23.82 -30.28
CA GLU A 475 31.52 -25.14 -30.34
C GLU A 475 32.45 -25.30 -31.57
N ARG A 476 32.63 -24.24 -32.38
CA ARG A 476 33.51 -24.20 -33.57
C ARG A 476 33.13 -25.15 -34.72
N GLU A 477 31.88 -25.60 -34.79
CA GLU A 477 31.40 -26.50 -35.83
C GLU A 477 30.78 -25.71 -37.01
N PHE A 478 31.64 -25.01 -37.75
CA PHE A 478 31.21 -24.06 -38.79
C PHE A 478 30.46 -24.70 -39.96
N GLU A 479 30.79 -25.94 -40.33
CA GLU A 479 30.08 -26.67 -41.38
C GLU A 479 28.59 -26.89 -41.03
N ARG A 480 28.30 -27.09 -39.74
CA ARG A 480 26.92 -27.26 -39.26
C ARG A 480 26.21 -25.92 -39.20
N VAL A 481 26.90 -24.86 -38.79
CA VAL A 481 26.37 -23.49 -38.85
C VAL A 481 25.90 -23.15 -40.27
N ASP A 482 26.70 -23.48 -41.29
CA ASP A 482 26.31 -23.32 -42.69
C ASP A 482 25.05 -24.12 -43.04
N ALA A 483 25.02 -25.40 -42.67
CA ALA A 483 23.87 -26.26 -42.91
C ALA A 483 22.60 -25.74 -42.22
N LEU A 484 22.73 -25.11 -41.04
CA LEU A 484 21.61 -24.50 -40.32
C LEU A 484 21.13 -23.22 -40.99
N TYR A 485 22.04 -22.37 -41.46
CA TYR A 485 21.65 -21.18 -42.23
C TYR A 485 20.97 -21.56 -43.55
N GLU A 486 21.46 -22.55 -44.29
CA GLU A 486 20.81 -23.03 -45.52
C GLU A 486 19.40 -23.58 -45.22
N ARG A 487 19.22 -24.39 -44.17
CA ARG A 487 17.89 -24.86 -43.73
C ARG A 487 16.96 -23.72 -43.29
N LEU A 488 17.51 -22.68 -42.67
CA LEU A 488 16.74 -21.50 -42.27
C LEU A 488 16.35 -20.66 -43.50
N LEU A 489 17.23 -20.53 -44.48
CA LEU A 489 16.98 -19.81 -45.74
C LEU A 489 15.93 -20.52 -46.61
N GLU A 490 15.90 -21.86 -46.61
CA GLU A 490 14.84 -22.64 -47.26
C GLU A 490 13.43 -22.35 -46.68
N LYS A 491 13.35 -21.91 -45.43
CA LYS A 491 12.10 -21.61 -44.73
C LYS A 491 11.75 -20.13 -44.72
N THR A 492 12.75 -19.29 -44.51
CA THR A 492 12.61 -17.84 -44.37
C THR A 492 13.65 -17.14 -45.26
N GLY A 493 13.21 -16.54 -46.36
CA GLY A 493 14.05 -15.72 -47.25
C GLY A 493 14.40 -14.33 -46.70
N HIS A 494 14.15 -14.07 -45.41
CA HIS A 494 14.24 -12.74 -44.82
C HIS A 494 15.69 -12.20 -44.80
N VAL A 495 15.87 -10.93 -45.15
CA VAL A 495 17.19 -10.25 -45.30
C VAL A 495 18.12 -10.44 -44.12
N LYS A 496 17.60 -10.35 -42.90
CA LYS A 496 18.43 -10.45 -41.70
C LYS A 496 19.17 -11.78 -41.63
N VAL A 497 18.59 -12.87 -42.14
CA VAL A 497 19.22 -14.19 -42.18
C VAL A 497 20.39 -14.19 -43.16
N TRP A 498 20.21 -13.60 -44.35
CA TRP A 498 21.29 -13.43 -45.33
C TRP A 498 22.45 -12.59 -44.78
N ILE A 499 22.13 -11.47 -44.10
CA ILE A 499 23.15 -10.62 -43.48
C ILE A 499 23.87 -11.39 -42.37
N SER A 500 23.15 -12.06 -41.47
CA SER A 500 23.78 -12.82 -40.39
C SER A 500 24.63 -13.97 -40.93
N TYR A 501 24.20 -14.64 -42.00
CA TYR A 501 24.95 -15.73 -42.60
C TYR A 501 26.28 -15.23 -43.18
N ALA A 502 26.22 -14.14 -43.95
CA ALA A 502 27.40 -13.52 -44.55
C ALA A 502 28.39 -12.99 -43.49
N LEU A 503 27.90 -12.32 -42.43
CA LEU A 503 28.78 -11.82 -41.36
C LEU A 503 29.38 -12.95 -40.51
N ASN A 504 28.64 -14.05 -40.31
CA ASN A 504 29.12 -15.19 -39.52
C ASN A 504 30.27 -15.93 -40.24
N LYS A 505 30.25 -16.03 -41.58
CA LYS A 505 31.38 -16.55 -42.37
C LYS A 505 32.69 -15.80 -42.16
N MET A 506 32.62 -14.48 -42.01
CA MET A 506 33.80 -13.69 -41.66
C MET A 506 34.19 -13.92 -40.20
N ALA A 507 33.21 -13.94 -39.31
CA ALA A 507 33.43 -14.17 -37.88
C ALA A 507 34.05 -15.54 -37.57
N SER A 508 33.78 -16.59 -38.35
CA SER A 508 34.39 -17.91 -38.15
C SER A 508 35.90 -17.92 -38.38
N VAL A 509 36.39 -17.13 -39.35
CA VAL A 509 37.84 -17.03 -39.59
C VAL A 509 38.51 -16.24 -38.47
N ILE A 510 37.89 -15.14 -38.04
CA ILE A 510 38.40 -14.34 -36.92
C ILE A 510 38.45 -15.19 -35.63
N ALA A 511 37.41 -15.97 -35.36
CA ALA A 511 37.34 -16.83 -34.18
C ALA A 511 38.43 -17.91 -34.15
N LEU A 512 38.79 -18.49 -35.30
CA LEU A 512 39.90 -19.45 -35.39
C LEU A 512 41.26 -18.79 -35.13
N GLU A 513 41.45 -17.55 -35.58
CA GLU A 513 42.68 -16.79 -35.32
C GLU A 513 42.83 -16.41 -33.85
N GLU A 514 41.73 -16.03 -33.19
CA GLU A 514 41.71 -15.73 -31.75
C GLU A 514 42.11 -16.96 -30.91
N ASP A 515 41.65 -18.15 -31.28
CA ASP A 515 42.01 -19.40 -30.58
C ASP A 515 43.50 -19.73 -30.78
N GLU A 516 44.03 -19.60 -32.01
CA GLU A 516 45.47 -19.78 -32.30
C GLU A 516 46.37 -18.80 -31.53
N ASP A 517 45.93 -17.55 -31.42
CA ASP A 517 46.68 -16.51 -30.69
C ASP A 517 46.63 -16.75 -29.18
N ALA A 518 45.49 -17.21 -28.64
CA ALA A 518 45.35 -17.59 -27.24
C ALA A 518 46.22 -18.80 -26.87
N ASP A 519 46.27 -19.83 -27.73
CA ASP A 519 47.14 -21.00 -27.55
C ASP A 519 48.63 -20.60 -27.55
N ALA A 520 49.03 -19.66 -28.41
CA ALA A 520 50.40 -19.15 -28.45
C ALA A 520 50.78 -18.40 -27.15
N GLU A 521 49.85 -17.58 -26.63
CA GLU A 521 50.04 -16.85 -25.37
C GLU A 521 50.11 -17.79 -24.15
N GLU A 522 49.27 -18.82 -24.07
CA GLU A 522 49.27 -19.77 -22.95
C GLU A 522 50.56 -20.62 -22.91
N ASN A 523 51.12 -20.92 -24.08
CA ASN A 523 52.41 -21.62 -24.21
C ASN A 523 53.63 -20.72 -23.95
N GLY A 524 53.43 -19.42 -23.66
CA GLY A 524 54.49 -18.46 -23.37
C GLY A 524 55.34 -18.10 -24.60
N GLU A 525 54.82 -18.32 -25.80
CA GLU A 525 55.44 -17.92 -27.05
C GLU A 525 55.08 -16.44 -27.33
N GLU A 526 56.06 -15.60 -27.69
CA GLU A 526 55.73 -14.28 -28.23
C GLU A 526 54.97 -14.50 -29.54
N VAL A 527 53.80 -13.87 -29.71
CA VAL A 527 52.97 -13.86 -30.92
C VAL A 527 53.73 -13.19 -32.08
N THR A 528 54.78 -13.85 -32.54
CA THR A 528 55.64 -13.45 -33.65
C THR A 528 55.28 -14.32 -34.83
N LEU A 529 54.11 -14.04 -35.40
CA LEU A 529 53.60 -14.72 -36.59
C LEU A 529 54.67 -14.72 -37.68
N SER A 530 55.11 -15.92 -38.09
CA SER A 530 56.00 -16.11 -39.24
C SER A 530 55.38 -15.49 -40.50
N GLU A 531 56.21 -15.04 -41.44
CA GLU A 531 55.73 -14.54 -42.74
C GLU A 531 54.82 -15.57 -43.45
N GLU A 532 55.08 -16.86 -43.23
CA GLU A 532 54.26 -17.97 -43.75
C GLU A 532 52.88 -18.06 -43.06
N GLN A 533 52.81 -17.89 -41.73
CA GLN A 533 51.55 -17.87 -40.98
C GLN A 533 50.72 -16.63 -41.29
N ARG A 534 51.36 -15.47 -41.46
CA ARG A 534 50.70 -14.23 -41.92
C ARG A 534 50.14 -14.39 -43.34
N ALA A 535 50.87 -15.06 -44.22
CA ALA A 535 50.39 -15.37 -45.57
C ALA A 535 49.20 -16.35 -45.55
N GLN A 536 49.22 -17.35 -44.66
CA GLN A 536 48.10 -18.28 -44.47
C GLN A 536 46.86 -17.58 -43.93
N ARG A 537 46.98 -16.75 -42.88
CA ARG A 537 45.88 -15.92 -42.36
C ARG A 537 45.33 -14.97 -43.42
N ALA A 538 46.19 -14.25 -44.12
CA ALA A 538 45.77 -13.38 -45.21
C ALA A 538 45.04 -14.14 -46.34
N SER A 539 45.46 -15.38 -46.63
CA SER A 539 44.79 -16.24 -47.61
C SER A 539 43.42 -16.73 -47.14
N ALA A 540 43.28 -17.07 -45.85
CA ALA A 540 42.01 -17.48 -45.24
C ALA A 540 41.02 -16.32 -45.18
N HIS A 541 41.48 -15.12 -44.79
CA HIS A 541 40.70 -13.88 -44.86
C HIS A 541 40.25 -13.56 -46.29
N ALA A 542 41.15 -13.67 -47.27
CA ALA A 542 40.80 -13.43 -48.67
C ALA A 542 39.73 -14.41 -49.19
N GLN A 543 39.81 -15.68 -48.79
CA GLN A 543 38.81 -16.70 -49.11
C GLN A 543 37.47 -16.38 -48.44
N ALA A 544 37.46 -16.07 -47.15
CA ALA A 544 36.23 -15.71 -46.43
C ALA A 544 35.57 -14.44 -46.96
N ILE A 545 36.35 -13.43 -47.38
CA ILE A 545 35.83 -12.23 -48.04
C ILE A 545 35.18 -12.60 -49.39
N GLN A 546 35.81 -13.49 -50.16
CA GLN A 546 35.23 -13.97 -51.43
C GLN A 546 33.94 -14.75 -51.22
N ASP A 547 33.90 -15.63 -50.22
CA ASP A 547 32.71 -16.41 -49.88
C ASP A 547 31.58 -15.51 -49.37
N THR A 548 31.89 -14.55 -48.49
CA THR A 548 30.95 -13.55 -47.98
C THR A 548 30.36 -12.69 -49.11
N ARG A 549 31.18 -12.27 -50.07
CA ARG A 549 30.72 -11.58 -51.29
C ARG A 549 29.79 -12.44 -52.13
N SER A 550 30.12 -13.72 -52.31
CA SER A 550 29.29 -14.67 -53.05
C SER A 550 27.92 -14.88 -52.40
N LEU A 551 27.87 -14.89 -51.05
CA LEU A 551 26.64 -14.98 -50.28
C LEU A 551 25.79 -13.71 -50.39
N PHE A 552 26.40 -12.52 -50.31
CA PHE A 552 25.68 -11.27 -50.57
C PHE A 552 25.14 -11.21 -52.00
N GLU A 553 25.88 -11.69 -53.00
CA GLU A 553 25.41 -11.78 -54.38
C GLU A 553 24.23 -12.76 -54.54
N ARG A 554 24.31 -13.93 -53.88
CA ARG A 554 23.23 -14.93 -53.89
C ARG A 554 21.97 -14.40 -53.17
N GLY A 555 22.12 -13.78 -52.01
CA GLY A 555 21.02 -13.14 -51.29
C GLY A 555 20.38 -12.01 -52.09
N TYR A 556 21.19 -11.21 -52.79
CA TYR A 556 20.70 -10.16 -53.69
C TYR A 556 19.89 -10.70 -54.87
N GLN A 557 20.31 -11.83 -55.45
CA GLN A 557 19.56 -12.51 -56.52
C GLN A 557 18.25 -13.09 -55.99
N SER A 558 18.27 -13.76 -54.84
CA SER A 558 17.06 -14.32 -54.20
C SER A 558 16.02 -13.25 -53.90
N LEU A 559 16.41 -12.13 -53.27
CA LEU A 559 15.50 -11.02 -52.97
C LEU A 559 15.02 -10.29 -54.23
N ARG A 560 15.81 -10.32 -55.31
CA ARG A 560 15.40 -9.80 -56.62
C ARG A 560 14.31 -10.66 -57.23
N GLU A 561 14.45 -11.99 -57.18
CA GLU A 561 13.45 -12.93 -57.69
C GLU A 561 12.13 -12.83 -56.92
N GLU A 562 12.18 -12.60 -55.61
CA GLU A 562 11.01 -12.38 -54.75
C GLU A 562 10.40 -10.97 -54.87
N GLY A 563 11.10 -10.02 -55.49
CA GLY A 563 10.63 -8.66 -55.72
C GLY A 563 10.60 -7.74 -54.48
N LEU A 564 11.29 -8.13 -53.40
CA LEU A 564 11.31 -7.40 -52.13
C LEU A 564 12.32 -6.23 -52.17
N LYS A 565 11.84 -5.07 -52.62
CA LYS A 565 12.68 -3.90 -52.91
C LYS A 565 13.30 -3.23 -51.67
N GLU A 566 12.55 -3.08 -50.59
CA GLU A 566 13.05 -2.45 -49.34
C GLU A 566 14.10 -3.33 -48.66
N GLU A 567 13.81 -4.62 -48.60
CA GLU A 567 14.69 -5.65 -48.10
C GLU A 567 16.03 -5.74 -48.85
N ARG A 568 15.98 -5.61 -50.19
CA ARG A 568 17.18 -5.50 -51.03
C ARG A 568 18.03 -4.27 -50.71
N VAL A 569 17.44 -3.15 -50.27
CA VAL A 569 18.21 -1.97 -49.84
C VAL A 569 18.96 -2.26 -48.55
N VAL A 570 18.31 -2.87 -47.57
CA VAL A 570 18.94 -3.22 -46.29
C VAL A 570 20.12 -4.18 -46.52
N LEU A 571 19.97 -5.16 -47.43
CA LEU A 571 21.08 -6.05 -47.80
C LEU A 571 22.24 -5.28 -48.45
N LEU A 572 21.95 -4.33 -49.35
CA LEU A 572 22.97 -3.51 -50.01
C LEU A 572 23.67 -2.54 -49.06
N GLU A 573 22.95 -1.99 -48.08
CA GLU A 573 23.54 -1.15 -47.03
C GLU A 573 24.50 -1.97 -46.16
N ALA A 574 24.10 -3.18 -45.76
CA ALA A 574 24.95 -4.10 -45.02
C ALA A 574 26.17 -4.55 -45.84
N TRP A 575 25.99 -4.88 -47.13
CA TRP A 575 27.10 -5.23 -48.03
C TRP A 575 28.05 -4.04 -48.21
N LYS A 576 27.53 -2.82 -48.34
CA LYS A 576 28.37 -1.62 -48.42
C LYS A 576 29.18 -1.41 -47.14
N ALA A 577 28.57 -1.60 -45.96
CA ALA A 577 29.27 -1.50 -44.69
C ALA A 577 30.40 -2.55 -44.59
N PHE A 578 30.12 -3.78 -45.01
CA PHE A 578 31.13 -4.86 -45.07
C PHE A 578 32.31 -4.52 -45.98
N GLU A 579 32.06 -4.04 -47.21
CA GLU A 579 33.12 -3.65 -48.15
C GLU A 579 33.89 -2.41 -47.69
N ALA A 580 33.30 -1.54 -46.88
CA ALA A 580 34.00 -0.40 -46.30
C ALA A 580 35.00 -0.82 -45.21
N GLU A 581 34.75 -1.94 -44.54
CA GLU A 581 35.62 -2.49 -43.49
C GLU A 581 36.71 -3.41 -44.04
N HIS A 582 36.38 -4.26 -45.03
CA HIS A 582 37.26 -5.34 -45.50
C HIS A 582 37.66 -5.24 -46.98
N GLY A 583 37.10 -4.29 -47.74
CA GLY A 583 37.26 -4.16 -49.18
C GLY A 583 38.04 -2.93 -49.64
N ASP A 584 38.09 -2.76 -50.96
CA ASP A 584 38.73 -1.63 -51.65
C ASP A 584 37.70 -0.56 -52.04
N GLU A 585 38.12 0.70 -52.24
CA GLU A 585 37.24 1.80 -52.72
C GLU A 585 36.48 1.43 -54.00
N ALA A 586 37.10 0.68 -54.91
CA ALA A 586 36.46 0.19 -56.14
C ALA A 586 35.33 -0.84 -55.88
N SER A 587 35.44 -1.63 -54.82
CA SER A 587 34.41 -2.59 -54.43
C SER A 587 33.22 -1.91 -53.77
N VAL A 588 33.47 -0.88 -52.94
CA VAL A 588 32.45 -0.02 -52.35
C VAL A 588 31.67 0.73 -53.44
N ASP A 589 32.38 1.27 -54.43
CA ASP A 589 31.77 1.95 -55.58
C ASP A 589 30.89 1.00 -56.41
N ARG A 590 31.31 -0.26 -56.56
CA ARG A 590 30.52 -1.29 -57.25
C ARG A 590 29.22 -1.58 -56.50
N VAL A 591 29.22 -1.70 -55.18
CA VAL A 591 27.99 -1.89 -54.38
C VAL A 591 27.13 -0.63 -54.40
N GLN A 592 27.74 0.55 -54.29
CA GLN A 592 27.04 1.84 -54.35
C GLN A 592 26.34 2.05 -55.71
N SER A 593 26.93 1.57 -56.81
CA SER A 593 26.30 1.62 -58.14
C SER A 593 25.02 0.78 -58.24
N LYS A 594 24.83 -0.20 -57.36
CA LYS A 594 23.63 -1.06 -57.29
C LYS A 594 22.50 -0.49 -56.43
N MET A 595 22.74 0.61 -55.70
CA MET A 595 21.73 1.22 -54.81
C MET A 595 20.57 1.84 -55.62
N PRO A 596 19.32 1.70 -55.15
CA PRO A 596 18.18 2.25 -55.85
C PRO A 596 18.08 3.77 -55.69
N ARG A 597 17.44 4.40 -56.66
CA ARG A 597 17.04 5.80 -56.59
C ARG A 597 15.58 5.88 -56.19
N VAL A 598 15.28 6.74 -55.22
CA VAL A 598 13.91 7.03 -54.83
C VAL A 598 13.28 7.92 -55.88
N THR A 599 12.31 7.40 -56.63
CA THR A 599 11.58 8.17 -57.64
C THR A 599 10.15 8.41 -57.19
N LYS A 600 9.62 9.61 -57.46
CA LYS A 600 8.23 9.96 -57.15
C LYS A 600 7.33 9.49 -58.30
N LYS A 601 6.39 8.58 -58.02
CA LYS A 601 5.37 8.13 -58.97
C LYS A 601 3.98 8.54 -58.49
N ARG A 602 3.07 8.77 -59.43
CA ARG A 602 1.67 9.15 -59.15
C ARG A 602 0.77 8.00 -59.57
N ARG A 603 -0.02 7.46 -58.65
CA ARG A 603 -1.05 6.44 -58.96
C ARG A 603 -2.43 7.00 -58.68
N GLN A 604 -3.41 6.59 -59.47
CA GLN A 604 -4.80 6.91 -59.21
C GLN A 604 -5.34 5.97 -58.12
N VAL A 605 -6.00 6.53 -57.11
CA VAL A 605 -6.57 5.73 -56.01
C VAL A 605 -7.75 4.92 -56.54
N PRO A 606 -7.81 3.59 -56.32
CA PRO A 606 -8.98 2.80 -56.72
C PRO A 606 -10.19 3.22 -55.87
N GLY A 607 -11.09 4.02 -56.46
CA GLY A 607 -12.38 4.39 -55.85
C GLY A 607 -12.62 5.88 -55.55
N GLY A 608 -11.72 6.79 -55.93
CA GLY A 608 -11.91 8.24 -55.73
C GLY A 608 -11.84 9.05 -57.04
N ASP A 609 -12.72 10.05 -57.19
CA ASP A 609 -12.82 11.01 -58.31
C ASP A 609 -11.47 11.58 -58.77
N GLY A 610 -10.76 10.89 -59.67
CA GLY A 610 -9.56 11.43 -60.33
C GLY A 610 -8.37 11.76 -59.41
N ALA A 611 -8.43 11.46 -58.11
CA ALA A 611 -7.41 11.85 -57.15
C ALA A 611 -6.14 10.99 -57.33
N MET A 612 -5.03 11.66 -57.62
CA MET A 612 -3.71 11.05 -57.81
C MET A 612 -2.94 11.08 -56.49
N GLU A 613 -2.64 9.91 -55.92
CA GLU A 613 -1.74 9.77 -54.78
C GLU A 613 -0.29 9.70 -55.24
N GLU A 614 0.57 10.49 -54.61
CA GLU A 614 2.01 10.46 -54.80
C GLU A 614 2.61 9.41 -53.87
N TYR A 615 3.28 8.41 -54.43
CA TYR A 615 4.03 7.40 -53.67
C TYR A 615 5.48 7.34 -54.15
N TYR A 616 6.37 6.99 -53.23
CA TYR A 616 7.79 6.82 -53.50
C TYR A 616 8.04 5.38 -53.95
N ASP A 617 8.64 5.20 -55.11
CA ASP A 617 9.02 3.90 -55.65
C ASP A 617 10.54 3.80 -55.72
N LEU A 618 11.09 2.70 -55.21
CA LEU A 618 12.51 2.39 -55.27
C LEU A 618 12.80 1.78 -56.64
N VAL A 619 13.55 2.50 -57.47
CA VAL A 619 13.95 2.03 -58.79
C VAL A 619 15.43 1.67 -58.75
N PHE A 620 15.73 0.39 -58.97
CA PHE A 620 17.10 -0.08 -59.08
C PHE A 620 17.67 0.28 -60.47
N PRO A 621 18.95 0.68 -60.59
CA PRO A 621 19.56 1.04 -61.87
C PRO A 621 19.44 -0.02 -62.97
N GLU A 622 19.34 -1.29 -62.59
CA GLU A 622 19.15 -2.43 -63.50
C GLU A 622 17.71 -2.51 -64.06
N GLU A 623 16.69 -2.12 -63.28
CA GLU A 623 15.30 -2.01 -63.77
C GLU A 623 15.18 -0.88 -64.80
N GLU A 624 15.97 0.21 -64.66
CA GLU A 624 16.08 1.22 -65.69
C GLU A 624 16.73 0.65 -66.96
N GLU A 625 17.74 -0.23 -66.85
CA GLU A 625 18.39 -0.86 -68.00
C GLU A 625 17.46 -1.81 -68.78
N GLU A 626 16.63 -2.59 -68.08
CA GLU A 626 15.60 -3.42 -68.70
C GLU A 626 14.50 -2.58 -69.36
N GLN A 627 14.23 -1.37 -68.86
CA GLN A 627 13.30 -0.42 -69.47
C GLN A 627 13.94 0.48 -70.56
N LYS A 628 15.28 0.54 -70.68
CA LYS A 628 16.00 1.34 -71.69
C LYS A 628 15.58 1.03 -73.14
N PRO A 629 15.30 -0.22 -73.56
CA PRO A 629 14.81 -0.51 -74.92
C PRO A 629 13.44 0.13 -75.18
N ALA A 630 12.50 0.00 -74.23
CA ALA A 630 11.17 0.60 -74.31
C ALA A 630 11.24 2.14 -74.31
N LEU A 631 12.10 2.72 -73.48
CA LEU A 631 12.34 4.16 -73.41
C LEU A 631 13.05 4.71 -74.66
N LYS A 632 13.97 3.97 -75.28
CA LYS A 632 14.59 4.35 -76.56
C LYS A 632 13.57 4.31 -77.70
N LEU A 633 12.69 3.32 -77.73
CA LEU A 633 11.64 3.19 -78.73
C LEU A 633 10.60 4.32 -78.59
N LEU A 634 10.26 4.69 -77.35
CA LEU A 634 9.37 5.82 -77.05
C LEU A 634 10.03 7.17 -77.40
N LYS A 635 11.33 7.35 -77.13
CA LYS A 635 12.10 8.54 -77.57
C LYS A 635 12.18 8.63 -79.10
N MET A 636 12.40 7.51 -79.80
CA MET A 636 12.38 7.47 -81.27
C MET A 636 11.00 7.76 -81.84
N ALA A 637 9.92 7.25 -81.22
CA ALA A 637 8.56 7.56 -81.61
C ALA A 637 8.22 9.06 -81.41
N HIS A 638 8.70 9.67 -80.32
CA HIS A 638 8.54 11.11 -80.08
C HIS A 638 9.35 11.95 -81.07
N ALA A 639 10.58 11.53 -81.39
CA ALA A 639 11.42 12.20 -82.39
C ALA A 639 10.83 12.09 -83.80
N TRP A 640 10.26 10.93 -84.16
CA TRP A 640 9.55 10.73 -85.42
C TRP A 640 8.30 11.59 -85.51
N ARG A 641 7.51 11.68 -84.43
CA ARG A 641 6.34 12.56 -84.36
C ARG A 641 6.71 14.04 -84.44
N ALA A 642 7.82 14.45 -83.81
CA ALA A 642 8.35 15.80 -83.91
C ALA A 642 8.86 16.13 -85.32
N GLN A 643 9.51 15.18 -86.00
CA GLN A 643 9.89 15.32 -87.41
C GLN A 643 8.67 15.42 -88.32
N GLN A 644 7.62 14.64 -88.09
CA GLN A 644 6.37 14.78 -88.85
C GLN A 644 5.72 16.15 -88.62
N GLN A 645 5.73 16.67 -87.40
CA GLN A 645 5.21 18.02 -87.12
C GLN A 645 6.05 19.12 -87.76
N GLN A 646 7.39 18.96 -87.82
CA GLN A 646 8.27 19.89 -88.52
C GLN A 646 8.11 19.84 -90.05
N GLN A 647 7.86 18.66 -90.62
CA GLN A 647 7.53 18.50 -92.04
C GLN A 647 6.16 19.12 -92.38
N GLN A 648 5.17 19.00 -91.49
CA GLN A 648 3.88 19.66 -91.64
C GLN A 648 3.95 21.19 -91.50
N SER A 649 4.93 21.73 -90.79
CA SER A 649 5.12 23.18 -90.64
C SER A 649 5.98 23.83 -91.74
N SER A 650 6.56 23.05 -92.66
CA SER A 650 7.42 23.52 -93.76
C SER A 650 6.81 23.34 -95.17
N THR A 651 5.53 22.98 -95.21
CA THR A 651 4.58 23.09 -96.34
C THR A 651 3.49 24.06 -95.96
#